data_AF-A0AAD0UQ80-F1
#
_entry.id   AF-A0AAD0UQ80-F1
#
_cell.length_a   1.000
_cell.length_b   1.000
_cell.length_c   1.000
_cell.angle_alpha   90.00
_cell.angle_beta   90.00
_cell.angle_gamma   90.00
#
_symmetry.space_group_name_H-M   'P 1'
#
loop_
_entity.id
_entity.type
_entity.pdbx_description
1 polymer ?
#
loop_
_entity_poly.entity_id
_entity_poly.type
_entity_poly.pdbx_seq_one_letter_code
_entity_poly.pdbx_strand_id
1 'polypeptide(L)'
;MLIQRIQFIGIALFLCWFVVDCSDKKKDSGFDLMALFDLGSPSGGEVANTSVIPPYNNLDNNIATLPVNFGNAGPQAYLFINSTENVNRYKDLEIQFSKPMNRALTQASITLTGASGPLAGPGIGVEFYWASEQRLILNPYRELKPGEKYTLNISQDALTISNKPLIPYTQEFKTTLNYSLNNNIVQGALNKALNGTDDVTLDMSANITVNSAFQTPVAGENYIDSIYLKKSGSGSSVKICPSALPGSTCSMNPISINLSTSALAPTIGGNTYYYEIQTKFGPVYKKYFSFNYGNLNNPNNLLANISNGVMDEAQMLPFLGKVIQKFTTGAFKVQDVNGTPRTFQEFLIGLPDHSKKKFYDNGQWNIGEACIRPGQSGSPGTNKIDDFKNQQFISVLGAKPGAEGRGYCWVPSSTYPTYPTSVVEPKGAEDQGEWAFDKWPKAAAPFSRYNAPLEDSLGAASMTMDVYVTDMRLPSFVKNASGTQLGNIGADLRVNPGTANTAPGLGLDLSSRYVEVDLFIVSRYEDWYTIFISPGTLMYFKTTARLNWDPNVDPGLNGGNNQLPNIYLTTPSLRMARARNLLSVDGTGTVSMSVRSPFAVNNTVFPTNPSNADIDSVTNNFFVLPWSNPTFLPMGIYSGAEDTKDFMYTAPMEYIASNEGGVDNILVPLIGRGTVQNLAGGTVPYVKGIITQYMLKDIVQRIAPNVLNSVVGALRDDGVTIQLPSYLPDPLRNFPLTVKMKLRTDSVIKHDGVNKGLVSNLDLSFSSNYVDPQGRGLRNQTAKTGMVITRNPATPFPSTYQFTQSNANPGFLLSLHSDTISQAAFHLWQRRGLDITMNKSFIETINSYSGGNPLFQLTTTLLKASPIITILAPGREKLQGLNGSNALAPAAKPYDDIEMVMEPVLAPSVKFKPMTGPGIPKLRLYFTEMQLKIVAKKPASCSGLTGAELTDCGTDTRPNGYTYTLGAVRISLAADAEFKFITFSNPNNDPNLQNLNALQVVLSTTNLDYTVEVLEGIANNPFGLDPDGINSVIEPLVTSLVVPLVNSILKEVPLPPQINFPKLRHPTNNTACAINARSNVIQFFTLATENTSDPYMLGGMRFIGGAASDPSSLIVCP
;
A
#
# COMPACT_ATOMS: atom_id res chain seq x y z
N MET A 1 -47.64 13.07 52.44
CA MET A 1 -46.18 13.11 52.58
C MET A 1 -45.60 13.16 51.18
N LEU A 2 -45.41 14.34 50.59
CA LEU A 2 -44.47 15.40 50.97
C LEU A 2 -43.02 14.98 50.62
N ILE A 3 -42.40 15.79 49.75
CA ILE A 3 -41.00 15.80 49.27
C ILE A 3 -40.88 15.44 47.78
N GLN A 4 -41.38 16.34 46.92
CA GLN A 4 -40.77 16.61 45.59
C GLN A 4 -41.22 17.94 44.95
N ARG A 5 -41.79 18.87 45.72
CA ARG A 5 -42.28 20.19 45.22
C ARG A 5 -41.73 21.42 45.96
N ILE A 6 -40.59 21.34 46.63
CA ILE A 6 -39.95 22.49 47.30
C ILE A 6 -38.47 22.61 46.92
N GLN A 7 -38.19 22.78 45.63
CA GLN A 7 -36.96 23.46 45.17
C GLN A 7 -37.23 24.49 44.04
N PHE A 8 -38.49 24.68 43.65
CA PHE A 8 -38.90 25.65 42.62
C PHE A 8 -39.27 27.05 43.15
N ILE A 9 -39.15 27.30 44.45
CA ILE A 9 -39.63 28.56 45.10
C ILE A 9 -38.45 29.45 45.59
N GLY A 10 -37.22 28.94 45.62
CA GLY A 10 -36.04 29.69 46.10
C GLY A 10 -35.31 30.54 45.05
N ILE A 11 -35.52 30.30 43.75
CA ILE A 11 -34.83 31.04 42.67
C ILE A 11 -35.77 32.07 42.02
N ALA A 12 -37.09 31.85 42.09
CA ALA A 12 -38.10 32.78 41.56
C ALA A 12 -38.25 34.07 42.39
N LEU A 13 -37.86 34.07 43.66
CA LEU A 13 -37.97 35.23 44.57
C LEU A 13 -36.73 36.15 44.59
N PHE A 14 -35.62 35.72 43.99
CA PHE A 14 -34.40 36.54 43.87
C PHE A 14 -34.32 37.34 42.55
N LEU A 15 -35.26 37.09 41.62
CA LEU A 15 -35.33 37.73 40.30
C LEU A 15 -36.30 38.92 40.22
N CYS A 16 -37.01 39.27 41.31
CA CYS A 16 -38.09 40.26 41.28
C CYS A 16 -37.75 41.67 41.80
N TRP A 17 -36.49 42.02 42.10
CA TRP A 17 -36.16 43.31 42.75
C TRP A 17 -35.28 44.30 41.95
N PHE A 18 -35.19 44.17 40.62
CA PHE A 18 -34.70 45.26 39.77
C PHE A 18 -35.43 45.32 38.42
N VAL A 19 -36.63 45.89 38.41
CA VAL A 19 -37.20 46.54 37.20
C VAL A 19 -37.96 47.81 37.61
N VAL A 20 -37.33 48.96 37.35
CA VAL A 20 -37.93 50.29 37.05
C VAL A 20 -36.83 50.94 36.16
N ASP A 21 -36.96 51.33 34.89
CA ASP A 21 -38.08 51.54 33.98
C ASP A 21 -37.52 51.59 32.52
N CYS A 22 -38.34 51.18 31.53
CA CYS A 22 -38.35 51.46 30.06
C CYS A 22 -37.06 51.43 29.19
N SER A 23 -37.00 50.89 27.95
CA SER A 23 -37.91 50.15 27.07
C SER A 23 -37.13 49.59 25.85
N ASP A 24 -37.51 48.39 25.43
CA ASP A 24 -37.43 47.74 24.10
C ASP A 24 -36.11 47.62 23.28
N LYS A 25 -35.59 46.38 23.20
CA LYS A 25 -35.66 45.54 21.99
C LYS A 25 -35.29 44.07 22.28
N LYS A 26 -36.06 43.16 21.68
CA LYS A 26 -36.05 41.70 21.85
C LYS A 26 -34.70 41.05 21.50
N LYS A 27 -34.26 40.12 22.35
CA LYS A 27 -33.24 39.11 22.07
C LYS A 27 -33.93 37.84 21.54
N ASP A 28 -33.57 37.41 20.34
CA ASP A 28 -33.49 35.99 20.02
C ASP A 28 -32.07 35.53 20.32
N SER A 29 -31.93 34.49 21.13
CA SER A 29 -30.66 33.87 21.48
C SER A 29 -30.14 33.03 20.31
N GLY A 30 -29.50 33.68 19.34
CA GLY A 30 -28.67 33.05 18.32
C GLY A 30 -27.22 32.98 18.78
N PHE A 31 -26.53 31.90 18.45
CA PHE A 31 -25.07 31.81 18.52
C PHE A 31 -24.47 32.96 17.69
N ASP A 32 -23.72 33.84 18.32
CA ASP A 32 -23.15 35.02 17.65
C ASP A 32 -21.83 34.63 16.94
N LEU A 33 -21.91 34.47 15.63
CA LEU A 33 -20.74 34.23 14.76
C LEU A 33 -19.72 35.38 14.89
N MET A 34 -20.17 36.59 15.23
CA MET A 34 -19.29 37.73 15.46
C MET A 34 -18.35 37.49 16.64
N ALA A 35 -18.70 36.69 17.64
CA ALA A 35 -17.79 36.39 18.76
C ALA A 35 -16.58 35.50 18.37
N LEU A 36 -16.64 34.81 17.22
CA LEU A 36 -15.50 34.08 16.65
C LEU A 36 -14.59 35.02 15.82
N PHE A 37 -15.15 36.10 15.28
CA PHE A 37 -14.45 37.12 14.48
C PHE A 37 -14.11 38.40 15.28
N ASP A 38 -14.63 38.53 16.51
CA ASP A 38 -14.44 39.63 17.46
C ASP A 38 -13.74 39.08 18.71
N LEU A 39 -12.46 38.76 18.57
CA LEU A 39 -11.56 38.57 19.71
C LEU A 39 -10.98 39.93 20.15
N GLY A 40 -11.84 40.76 20.74
CA GLY A 40 -11.46 41.89 21.59
C GLY A 40 -12.51 42.01 22.70
N SER A 41 -12.26 41.77 23.99
CA SER A 41 -11.07 41.95 24.80
C SER A 41 -11.30 41.20 26.13
N PRO A 42 -10.30 40.49 26.70
CA PRO A 42 -10.29 40.24 28.13
C PRO A 42 -9.54 41.37 28.82
N SER A 43 -10.18 41.96 29.82
CA SER A 43 -9.50 42.77 30.82
C SER A 43 -8.31 41.99 31.42
N GLY A 44 -7.10 42.52 31.22
CA GLY A 44 -5.91 42.22 32.03
C GLY A 44 -5.24 40.87 31.76
N GLY A 45 -4.18 40.90 30.96
CA GLY A 45 -3.20 39.80 30.83
C GLY A 45 -2.52 39.85 29.46
N GLU A 46 -1.20 40.02 29.45
CA GLU A 46 -0.40 40.05 28.21
C GLU A 46 -0.56 38.74 27.42
N VAL A 47 -1.01 38.87 26.17
CA VAL A 47 -1.15 37.76 25.21
C VAL A 47 -0.05 37.91 24.15
N ALA A 48 0.62 36.81 23.83
CA ALA A 48 1.59 36.73 22.73
C ALA A 48 0.92 37.11 21.39
N ASN A 49 1.62 37.90 20.57
CA ASN A 49 1.20 38.40 19.25
C ASN A 49 0.50 37.33 18.36
N THR A 50 -0.80 37.17 18.52
CA THR A 50 -1.69 36.66 17.47
C THR A 50 -2.09 37.86 16.64
N SER A 51 -1.70 37.88 15.36
CA SER A 51 -2.14 38.86 14.39
C SER A 51 -3.66 38.91 14.36
N VAL A 52 -4.24 39.94 15.00
CA VAL A 52 -5.66 40.26 14.96
C VAL A 52 -5.97 40.62 13.50
N ILE A 53 -6.70 39.75 12.80
CA ILE A 53 -7.21 40.05 11.46
C ILE A 53 -8.32 41.11 11.65
N PRO A 54 -8.18 42.33 11.12
CA PRO A 54 -9.23 43.33 11.23
C PRO A 54 -10.51 42.85 10.55
N PRO A 55 -11.71 43.20 11.06
CA PRO A 55 -12.97 42.87 10.40
C PRO A 55 -12.94 43.35 8.94
N TYR A 56 -13.30 42.47 8.01
CA TYR A 56 -13.27 42.78 6.58
C TYR A 56 -14.19 43.97 6.29
N ASN A 57 -13.61 45.03 5.72
CA ASN A 57 -14.34 46.19 5.24
C ASN A 57 -14.47 46.11 3.72
N ASN A 58 -15.70 45.94 3.24
CA ASN A 58 -16.04 45.91 1.81
C ASN A 58 -15.95 47.28 1.12
N LEU A 59 -15.76 48.36 1.88
CA LEU A 59 -15.60 49.73 1.39
C LEU A 59 -14.12 50.14 1.41
N ASP A 60 -13.74 50.98 0.44
CA ASP A 60 -12.39 51.53 0.34
C ASP A 60 -12.26 52.88 1.08
N ASN A 61 -12.62 52.92 2.38
CA ASN A 61 -12.83 54.18 3.11
C ASN A 61 -12.16 54.29 4.50
N ASN A 62 -11.30 53.33 4.86
CA ASN A 62 -10.64 53.24 6.18
C ASN A 62 -9.91 54.51 6.67
N ILE A 63 -9.41 55.35 5.77
CA ILE A 63 -8.69 56.60 6.07
C ILE A 63 -9.33 57.83 5.41
N ALA A 64 -10.51 57.67 4.79
CA ALA A 64 -11.21 58.75 4.12
C ALA A 64 -11.79 59.76 5.14
N THR A 65 -11.64 61.05 4.85
CA THR A 65 -12.22 62.13 5.68
C THR A 65 -13.10 63.03 4.84
N LEU A 66 -14.25 63.43 5.38
CA LEU A 66 -15.13 64.40 4.72
C LEU A 66 -14.52 65.80 4.70
N PRO A 67 -14.80 66.61 3.66
CA PRO A 67 -14.38 68.01 3.64
C PRO A 67 -14.98 68.84 4.80
N VAL A 68 -14.20 69.78 5.35
CA VAL A 68 -14.56 70.59 6.53
C VAL A 68 -15.84 71.44 6.32
N ASN A 69 -16.19 71.76 5.07
CA ASN A 69 -17.39 72.55 4.71
C ASN A 69 -18.51 71.73 4.06
N PHE A 70 -18.49 70.40 4.23
CA PHE A 70 -19.46 69.49 3.59
C PHE A 70 -20.89 69.77 4.07
N GLY A 71 -21.75 70.25 3.16
CA GLY A 71 -23.15 70.59 3.42
C GLY A 71 -23.47 72.04 3.76
N ASN A 72 -22.46 72.93 3.82
CA ASN A 72 -22.66 74.34 4.17
C ASN A 72 -23.25 75.19 3.03
N ALA A 73 -22.90 74.88 1.77
CA ALA A 73 -23.36 75.62 0.59
C ALA A 73 -24.69 75.11 -0.01
N GLY A 74 -25.19 73.97 0.49
CA GLY A 74 -26.36 73.28 -0.06
C GLY A 74 -26.22 71.74 0.02
N PRO A 75 -27.17 70.98 -0.53
CA PRO A 75 -27.02 69.54 -0.67
C PRO A 75 -25.80 69.22 -1.56
N GLN A 76 -24.84 68.49 -1.01
CA GLN A 76 -23.58 68.12 -1.66
C GLN A 76 -23.39 66.61 -1.58
N ALA A 77 -22.70 66.04 -2.57
CA ALA A 77 -22.27 64.65 -2.60
C ALA A 77 -20.74 64.58 -2.53
N TYR A 78 -20.22 63.48 -1.99
CA TYR A 78 -18.79 63.22 -1.93
C TYR A 78 -18.50 61.73 -2.07
N LEU A 79 -17.58 61.36 -2.96
CA LEU A 79 -17.07 60.00 -3.08
C LEU A 79 -16.13 59.71 -1.91
N PHE A 80 -16.58 58.88 -0.99
CA PHE A 80 -15.91 58.62 0.28
C PHE A 80 -14.92 57.45 0.13
N ILE A 81 -13.76 57.74 -0.45
CA ILE A 81 -12.68 56.78 -0.73
C ILE A 81 -11.34 57.23 -0.15
N ASN A 82 -10.45 56.27 0.11
CA ASN A 82 -9.12 56.49 0.69
C ASN A 82 -8.21 57.37 -0.18
N SER A 83 -8.26 57.18 -1.50
CA SER A 83 -7.44 57.92 -2.47
C SER A 83 -8.07 57.83 -3.86
N THR A 84 -7.91 58.87 -4.69
CA THR A 84 -8.39 58.88 -6.08
C THR A 84 -7.43 58.22 -7.07
N GLU A 85 -6.21 57.85 -6.67
CA GLU A 85 -5.17 57.38 -7.59
C GLU A 85 -4.91 55.85 -7.56
N ASN A 86 -5.46 55.15 -6.57
CA ASN A 86 -5.25 53.71 -6.37
C ASN A 86 -6.49 53.03 -5.73
N VAL A 87 -7.66 53.27 -6.30
CA VAL A 87 -8.93 52.72 -5.79
C VAL A 87 -8.95 51.19 -5.97
N ASN A 88 -9.31 50.45 -4.92
CA ASN A 88 -9.41 49.00 -5.02
C ASN A 88 -10.53 48.60 -5.98
N ARG A 89 -10.16 47.92 -7.07
CA ARG A 89 -11.07 47.48 -8.14
C ARG A 89 -12.17 46.50 -7.71
N TYR A 90 -12.03 45.88 -6.55
CA TYR A 90 -12.96 44.89 -6.00
C TYR A 90 -13.90 45.44 -4.93
N LYS A 91 -13.60 46.62 -4.38
CA LYS A 91 -14.37 47.18 -3.28
C LYS A 91 -15.55 47.99 -3.79
N ASP A 92 -16.55 48.08 -2.93
CA ASP A 92 -17.72 48.92 -3.17
C ASP A 92 -17.35 50.41 -3.04
N LEU A 93 -18.01 51.25 -3.82
CA LEU A 93 -17.81 52.71 -3.78
C LEU A 93 -18.90 53.36 -2.91
N GLU A 94 -18.48 54.11 -1.90
CA GLU A 94 -19.40 54.86 -1.04
C GLU A 94 -19.55 56.31 -1.49
N ILE A 95 -20.79 56.77 -1.65
CA ILE A 95 -21.15 58.17 -1.82
C ILE A 95 -21.87 58.62 -0.55
N GLN A 96 -21.34 59.66 0.08
CA GLN A 96 -22.02 60.33 1.19
C GLN A 96 -22.65 61.63 0.70
N PHE A 97 -23.86 61.89 1.19
CA PHE A 97 -24.63 63.09 0.91
C PHE A 97 -24.77 63.93 2.18
N SER A 98 -24.71 65.26 2.04
CA SER A 98 -24.82 66.17 3.19
C SER A 98 -26.25 66.32 3.72
N LYS A 99 -27.26 65.86 2.96
CA LYS A 99 -28.70 65.90 3.28
C LYS A 99 -29.39 64.62 2.81
N PRO A 100 -30.54 64.24 3.42
CA PRO A 100 -31.32 63.07 2.98
C PRO A 100 -31.83 63.21 1.54
N MET A 101 -31.57 62.18 0.72
CA MET A 101 -31.84 62.19 -0.72
C MET A 101 -33.08 61.36 -1.12
N ASN A 102 -33.77 61.77 -2.20
CA ASN A 102 -34.78 60.94 -2.83
C ASN A 102 -34.10 59.82 -3.62
N ARG A 103 -34.33 58.57 -3.21
CA ARG A 103 -33.63 57.39 -3.72
C ARG A 103 -33.78 57.19 -5.23
N ALA A 104 -35.01 57.30 -5.76
CA ALA A 104 -35.29 57.00 -7.16
C ALA A 104 -34.70 58.05 -8.11
N LEU A 105 -34.88 59.33 -7.78
CA LEU A 105 -34.34 60.44 -8.59
C LEU A 105 -32.81 60.47 -8.55
N THR A 106 -32.23 60.20 -7.38
CA THR A 106 -30.76 60.18 -7.23
C THR A 106 -30.14 59.03 -8.03
N GLN A 107 -30.72 57.82 -8.00
CA GLN A 107 -30.24 56.68 -8.79
C GLN A 107 -30.29 56.95 -10.30
N ALA A 108 -31.35 57.59 -10.80
CA ALA A 108 -31.48 57.95 -12.21
C ALA A 108 -30.49 59.03 -12.67
N SER A 109 -29.97 59.83 -11.74
CA SER A 109 -29.09 60.98 -12.00
C SER A 109 -27.60 60.67 -11.90
N ILE A 110 -27.24 59.44 -11.52
CA ILE A 110 -25.85 58.99 -11.38
C ILE A 110 -25.37 58.34 -12.68
N THR A 111 -24.18 58.72 -13.11
CA THR A 111 -23.46 58.10 -14.23
C THR A 111 -22.05 57.72 -13.78
N LEU A 112 -21.62 56.51 -14.13
CA LEU A 112 -20.27 56.02 -13.90
C LEU A 112 -19.75 55.43 -15.22
N THR A 113 -18.72 56.03 -15.79
CA THR A 113 -18.15 55.61 -17.08
C THR A 113 -16.65 55.47 -16.99
N GLY A 114 -16.12 54.36 -17.52
CA GLY A 114 -14.68 54.17 -17.69
C GLY A 114 -14.19 54.79 -18.99
N ALA A 115 -12.89 55.09 -19.05
CA ALA A 115 -12.25 55.57 -20.27
C ALA A 115 -12.40 54.62 -21.47
N SER A 116 -12.58 53.32 -21.22
CA SER A 116 -12.77 52.28 -22.25
C SER A 116 -14.24 52.01 -22.59
N GLY A 117 -15.18 52.71 -21.96
CA GLY A 117 -16.62 52.55 -22.18
C GLY A 117 -17.44 52.32 -20.91
N PRO A 118 -18.76 52.05 -21.04
CA PRO A 118 -19.64 51.78 -19.91
C PRO A 118 -19.27 50.47 -19.19
N LEU A 119 -19.64 50.37 -17.92
CA LEU A 119 -19.47 49.15 -17.14
C LEU A 119 -20.37 48.03 -17.69
N ALA A 120 -19.92 46.78 -17.55
CA ALA A 120 -20.71 45.62 -17.96
C ALA A 120 -21.88 45.39 -16.98
N GLY A 121 -23.04 44.97 -17.52
CA GLY A 121 -24.23 44.64 -16.72
C GLY A 121 -25.45 45.51 -17.08
N PRO A 122 -26.59 45.31 -16.39
CA PRO A 122 -27.79 46.12 -16.59
C PRO A 122 -27.61 47.56 -16.11
N GLY A 123 -28.33 48.51 -16.73
CA GLY A 123 -28.29 49.92 -16.37
C GLY A 123 -26.90 50.53 -16.58
N ILE A 124 -26.35 51.18 -15.54
CA ILE A 124 -24.99 51.73 -15.55
C ILE A 124 -23.92 50.72 -15.08
N GLY A 125 -24.27 49.44 -14.95
CA GLY A 125 -23.34 48.37 -14.56
C GLY A 125 -23.04 48.24 -13.07
N VAL A 126 -23.88 48.83 -12.19
CA VAL A 126 -23.77 48.74 -10.73
C VAL A 126 -25.13 48.41 -10.08
N GLU A 127 -25.09 47.74 -8.94
CA GLU A 127 -26.22 47.60 -8.02
C GLU A 127 -26.17 48.73 -6.98
N PHE A 128 -27.29 49.44 -6.82
CA PHE A 128 -27.40 50.54 -5.86
C PHE A 128 -27.93 50.03 -4.52
N TYR A 129 -27.20 50.32 -3.43
CA TYR A 129 -27.61 49.98 -2.07
C TYR A 129 -27.59 51.22 -1.16
N TRP A 130 -28.75 51.57 -0.58
CA TRP A 130 -28.85 52.68 0.35
C TRP A 130 -28.67 52.18 1.79
N ALA A 131 -27.52 52.46 2.40
CA ALA A 131 -27.26 52.15 3.82
C ALA A 131 -28.00 53.12 4.76
N SER A 132 -28.24 54.35 4.33
CA SER A 132 -29.11 55.33 4.97
C SER A 132 -29.60 56.33 3.91
N GLU A 133 -30.50 57.25 4.23
CA GLU A 133 -30.93 58.30 3.27
C GLU A 133 -29.81 59.26 2.83
N GLN A 134 -28.65 59.20 3.49
CA GLN A 134 -27.47 60.02 3.22
C GLN A 134 -26.28 59.20 2.72
N ARG A 135 -26.37 57.86 2.68
CA ARG A 135 -25.26 56.98 2.32
C ARG A 135 -25.70 56.01 1.24
N LEU A 136 -25.08 56.14 0.07
CA LEU A 136 -25.30 55.27 -1.08
C LEU A 136 -24.03 54.47 -1.36
N ILE A 137 -24.18 53.17 -1.51
CA ILE A 137 -23.11 52.25 -1.87
C ILE A 137 -23.38 51.79 -3.30
N LEU A 138 -22.38 51.92 -4.16
CA LEU A 138 -22.37 51.39 -5.53
C LEU A 138 -21.56 50.09 -5.52
N ASN A 139 -22.22 48.99 -5.89
CA ASN A 139 -21.58 47.69 -6.07
C ASN A 139 -21.48 47.38 -7.57
N PRO A 140 -20.30 47.46 -8.19
CA PRO A 140 -20.12 47.01 -9.57
C PRO A 140 -20.51 45.52 -9.72
N TYR A 141 -21.28 45.16 -10.77
CA TYR A 141 -21.62 43.73 -11.01
C TYR A 141 -20.40 42.86 -11.38
N ARG A 142 -19.25 43.50 -11.61
CA ARG A 142 -17.97 42.89 -11.91
C ARG A 142 -16.86 43.84 -11.43
N GLU A 143 -15.71 43.27 -11.09
CA GLU A 143 -14.49 44.02 -10.80
C GLU A 143 -14.26 45.16 -11.81
N LEU A 144 -13.85 46.32 -11.32
CA LEU A 144 -13.45 47.42 -12.18
C LEU A 144 -12.20 47.02 -12.99
N LYS A 145 -12.08 47.55 -14.20
CA LYS A 145 -10.95 47.24 -15.07
C LYS A 145 -9.64 47.74 -14.45
N PRO A 146 -8.54 47.00 -14.56
CA PRO A 146 -7.28 47.34 -13.88
C PRO A 146 -6.62 48.58 -14.52
N GLY A 147 -6.17 49.52 -13.69
CA GLY A 147 -5.47 50.73 -14.13
C GLY A 147 -6.31 51.72 -14.94
N GLU A 148 -7.62 51.55 -14.97
CA GLU A 148 -8.53 52.38 -15.75
C GLU A 148 -8.98 53.61 -14.96
N LYS A 149 -9.18 54.73 -15.68
CA LYS A 149 -9.78 55.95 -15.14
C LYS A 149 -11.29 55.89 -15.28
N TYR A 150 -11.99 56.16 -14.18
CA TYR A 150 -13.43 56.24 -14.11
C TYR A 150 -13.86 57.64 -13.72
N THR A 151 -14.93 58.13 -14.35
CA THR A 151 -15.57 59.40 -14.03
C THR A 151 -16.93 59.11 -13.43
N LEU A 152 -17.12 59.51 -12.16
CA LEU A 152 -18.40 59.51 -11.47
C LEU A 152 -19.03 60.90 -11.62
N ASN A 153 -20.26 60.97 -12.12
CA ASN A 153 -21.00 62.22 -12.26
C ASN A 153 -22.43 62.08 -11.70
N ILE A 154 -22.86 63.05 -10.90
CA ILE A 154 -24.19 63.16 -10.31
C ILE A 154 -24.80 64.50 -10.74
N SER A 155 -25.88 64.45 -11.52
CA SER A 155 -26.53 65.65 -12.03
C SER A 155 -27.35 66.40 -10.96
N GLN A 156 -27.76 67.63 -11.28
CA GLN A 156 -28.66 68.45 -10.46
C GLN A 156 -30.07 67.87 -10.31
N ASP A 157 -30.43 66.84 -11.08
CA ASP A 157 -31.74 66.19 -11.04
C ASP A 157 -31.90 65.28 -9.81
N ALA A 158 -30.81 65.01 -9.10
CA ALA A 158 -30.83 64.39 -7.79
C ALA A 158 -31.42 65.38 -6.75
N LEU A 159 -32.64 65.11 -6.29
CA LEU A 159 -33.32 65.94 -5.29
C LEU A 159 -33.21 65.35 -3.87
N THR A 160 -33.12 66.23 -2.88
CA THR A 160 -33.36 65.87 -1.47
C THR A 160 -34.81 65.47 -1.22
N ILE A 161 -35.11 64.81 -0.10
CA ILE A 161 -36.50 64.49 0.31
C ILE A 161 -37.36 65.77 0.44
N SER A 162 -36.72 66.92 0.70
CA SER A 162 -37.36 68.25 0.73
C SER A 162 -37.38 68.97 -0.62
N ASN A 163 -37.19 68.27 -1.75
CA ASN A 163 -37.20 68.79 -3.12
C ASN A 163 -36.17 69.89 -3.44
N LYS A 164 -35.07 69.97 -2.69
CA LYS A 164 -33.92 70.83 -3.07
C LYS A 164 -32.94 70.07 -3.97
N PRO A 165 -32.45 70.68 -5.06
CA PRO A 165 -31.49 70.04 -5.97
C PRO A 165 -30.10 69.88 -5.33
N LEU A 166 -29.40 68.81 -5.74
CA LEU A 166 -28.00 68.59 -5.43
C LEU A 166 -27.11 69.54 -6.24
N ILE A 167 -26.04 70.05 -5.61
CA ILE A 167 -24.97 70.70 -6.36
C ILE A 167 -24.29 69.62 -7.23
N PRO A 168 -24.23 69.78 -8.57
CA PRO A 168 -23.62 68.79 -9.45
C PRO A 168 -22.23 68.37 -8.97
N TYR A 169 -21.98 67.07 -8.96
CA TYR A 169 -20.74 66.51 -8.44
C TYR A 169 -20.10 65.62 -9.49
N THR A 170 -18.85 65.92 -9.83
CA THR A 170 -18.04 65.13 -10.76
C THR A 170 -16.70 64.80 -10.10
N GLN A 171 -16.31 63.53 -10.10
CA GLN A 171 -15.05 63.06 -9.54
C GLN A 171 -14.43 62.01 -10.44
N GLU A 172 -13.15 62.18 -10.76
CA GLU A 172 -12.35 61.15 -11.44
C GLU A 172 -11.53 60.35 -10.43
N PHE A 173 -11.41 59.05 -10.67
CA PHE A 173 -10.52 58.18 -9.91
C PHE A 173 -9.91 57.09 -10.81
N LYS A 174 -8.75 56.57 -10.41
CA LYS A 174 -7.99 55.53 -11.10
C LYS A 174 -7.93 54.27 -10.25
N THR A 175 -8.18 53.12 -10.87
CA THR A 175 -8.18 51.82 -10.19
C THR A 175 -6.78 51.23 -10.04
N THR A 176 -6.63 50.29 -9.11
CA THR A 176 -5.42 49.49 -8.90
C THR A 176 -5.00 48.74 -10.17
N LEU A 177 -3.68 48.58 -10.35
CA LEU A 177 -3.10 47.77 -11.43
C LEU A 177 -3.26 46.27 -11.14
N ASN A 178 -3.20 45.46 -12.20
CA ASN A 178 -3.16 44.00 -12.08
C ASN A 178 -1.70 43.52 -11.92
N TYR A 179 -1.41 42.88 -10.78
CA TYR A 179 -0.09 42.31 -10.46
C TYR A 179 0.00 40.79 -10.72
N SER A 180 -0.88 40.24 -11.54
CA SER A 180 -0.84 38.81 -11.90
C SER A 180 0.40 38.45 -12.70
N LEU A 181 1.04 37.34 -12.32
CA LEU A 181 2.30 36.85 -12.90
C LEU A 181 2.08 35.51 -13.62
N ASN A 182 2.57 35.42 -14.85
CA ASN A 182 2.77 34.15 -15.54
C ASN A 182 4.17 33.63 -15.18
N ASN A 183 4.22 32.45 -14.55
CA ASN A 183 5.45 31.83 -14.08
C ASN A 183 5.79 30.65 -14.98
N ASN A 184 7.01 30.63 -15.52
CA ASN A 184 7.55 29.51 -16.29
C ASN A 184 8.83 29.00 -15.63
N ILE A 185 9.00 27.69 -15.61
CA ILE A 185 10.21 27.04 -15.12
C ILE A 185 11.03 26.50 -16.29
N VAL A 186 12.33 26.75 -16.24
CA VAL A 186 13.31 26.31 -17.24
C VAL A 186 14.34 25.40 -16.57
N GLN A 187 14.53 24.21 -17.13
CA GLN A 187 15.53 23.24 -16.72
C GLN A 187 16.19 22.62 -17.96
N GLY A 188 17.40 23.07 -18.30
CA GLY A 188 18.04 22.69 -19.57
C GLY A 188 17.17 23.11 -20.77
N ALA A 189 16.76 22.15 -21.60
CA ALA A 189 15.86 22.38 -22.74
C ALA A 189 14.36 22.39 -22.37
N LEU A 190 14.00 22.02 -21.14
CA LEU A 190 12.61 21.99 -20.68
C LEU A 190 12.16 23.40 -20.31
N ASN A 191 11.02 23.84 -20.85
CA ASN A 191 10.33 25.08 -20.49
C ASN A 191 8.85 24.76 -20.26
N LYS A 192 8.35 24.99 -19.04
CA LYS A 192 6.97 24.63 -18.65
C LYS A 192 6.33 25.75 -17.84
N ALA A 193 5.05 26.02 -18.14
CA ALA A 193 4.25 26.93 -17.33
C ALA A 193 3.95 26.29 -15.97
N LEU A 194 4.12 27.08 -14.91
CA LEU A 194 3.70 26.76 -13.56
C LEU A 194 2.24 27.22 -13.37
N ASN A 195 1.60 26.80 -12.28
CA ASN A 195 0.22 27.18 -11.95
C ASN A 195 -0.82 26.70 -12.98
N GLY A 196 -0.55 25.59 -13.68
CA GLY A 196 -1.50 24.91 -14.56
C GLY A 196 -2.48 24.00 -13.81
N THR A 197 -3.15 23.11 -14.55
CA THR A 197 -4.05 22.08 -14.00
C THR A 197 -3.37 20.75 -13.70
N ASP A 198 -2.15 20.57 -14.20
CA ASP A 198 -1.38 19.34 -14.12
C ASP A 198 -0.16 19.49 -13.21
N ASP A 199 0.34 18.37 -12.71
CA ASP A 199 1.52 18.35 -11.84
C ASP A 199 2.80 18.66 -12.61
N VAL A 200 3.59 19.58 -12.05
CA VAL A 200 4.92 19.93 -12.55
C VAL A 200 5.96 19.31 -11.64
N THR A 201 6.47 18.15 -12.08
CA THR A 201 7.57 17.44 -11.42
C THR A 201 8.86 17.58 -12.23
N LEU A 202 9.96 17.91 -11.53
CA LEU A 202 11.29 18.14 -12.08
C LEU A 202 12.31 17.14 -11.50
N ASP A 203 13.31 16.78 -12.30
CA ASP A 203 14.42 15.93 -11.87
C ASP A 203 15.63 16.77 -11.39
N MET A 204 16.73 16.13 -10.98
CA MET A 204 17.96 16.82 -10.55
C MET A 204 19.00 16.98 -11.67
N SER A 205 18.61 16.86 -12.94
CA SER A 205 19.57 16.76 -14.07
C SER A 205 20.24 18.07 -14.45
N ALA A 206 19.62 19.22 -14.19
CA ALA A 206 20.13 20.53 -14.53
C ALA A 206 19.63 21.62 -13.58
N ASN A 207 20.29 22.78 -13.61
CA ASN A 207 19.90 23.97 -12.84
C ASN A 207 18.50 24.46 -13.23
N ILE A 208 17.78 24.98 -12.23
CA ILE A 208 16.40 25.45 -12.35
C ILE A 208 16.39 26.97 -12.37
N THR A 209 15.82 27.54 -13.43
CA THR A 209 15.59 28.98 -13.56
C THR A 209 14.09 29.24 -13.65
N VAL A 210 13.60 30.21 -12.88
CA VAL A 210 12.20 30.67 -12.97
C VAL A 210 12.18 31.98 -13.73
N ASN A 211 11.33 32.03 -14.76
CA ASN A 211 11.04 33.20 -15.56
C ASN A 211 9.60 33.62 -15.29
N SER A 212 9.40 34.79 -14.69
CA SER A 212 8.10 35.33 -14.34
C SER A 212 7.86 36.63 -15.08
N ALA A 213 6.69 36.78 -15.71
CA ALA A 213 6.31 38.00 -16.43
C ALA A 213 4.91 38.46 -16.00
N PHE A 214 4.74 39.77 -15.82
CA PHE A 214 3.43 40.36 -15.55
C PHE A 214 2.50 40.18 -16.76
N GLN A 215 1.24 39.84 -16.52
CA GLN A 215 0.27 39.62 -17.60
C GLN A 215 -0.07 40.90 -18.36
N THR A 216 -0.16 42.03 -17.64
CA THR A 216 -0.48 43.35 -18.20
C THR A 216 0.54 44.38 -17.70
N PRO A 217 1.78 44.35 -18.24
CA PRO A 217 2.84 45.25 -17.77
C PRO A 217 2.55 46.70 -18.17
N VAL A 218 2.71 47.62 -17.23
CA VAL A 218 2.56 49.06 -17.45
C VAL A 218 3.91 49.76 -17.34
N ALA A 219 4.28 50.55 -18.34
CA ALA A 219 5.48 51.38 -18.34
C ALA A 219 5.19 52.72 -17.65
N GLY A 220 6.11 53.21 -16.80
CA GLY A 220 5.97 54.51 -16.11
C GLY A 220 5.58 54.40 -14.63
N GLU A 221 4.57 55.16 -14.19
CA GLU A 221 4.09 55.18 -12.79
C GLU A 221 3.53 53.80 -12.36
N ASN A 222 4.34 53.06 -11.63
CA ASN A 222 3.97 51.84 -10.94
C ASN A 222 4.00 52.13 -9.44
N TYR A 223 2.89 51.92 -8.73
CA TYR A 223 2.84 52.14 -7.29
C TYR A 223 3.56 51.05 -6.47
N ILE A 224 4.47 50.28 -7.08
CA ILE A 224 5.24 49.22 -6.43
C ILE A 224 6.40 49.85 -5.66
N ASP A 225 6.46 49.56 -4.36
CA ASP A 225 7.56 49.95 -3.47
C ASP A 225 8.68 48.90 -3.46
N SER A 226 8.32 47.61 -3.32
CA SER A 226 9.30 46.52 -3.32
C SER A 226 8.72 45.17 -3.75
N ILE A 227 9.60 44.30 -4.26
CA ILE A 227 9.28 42.91 -4.64
C ILE A 227 10.28 41.95 -3.99
N TYR A 228 9.78 40.99 -3.22
CA TYR A 228 10.56 39.90 -2.62
C TYR A 228 10.06 38.55 -3.11
N LEU A 229 11.00 37.65 -3.44
CA LEU A 229 10.71 36.23 -3.58
C LEU A 229 11.00 35.54 -2.25
N LYS A 230 10.05 34.76 -1.75
CA LYS A 230 10.17 33.99 -0.51
C LYS A 230 9.80 32.53 -0.78
N LYS A 231 10.35 31.62 0.01
CA LYS A 231 9.99 30.20 0.00
C LYS A 231 9.11 29.91 1.21
N SER A 232 7.99 29.21 1.00
CA SER A 232 7.08 28.84 2.09
C SER A 232 7.82 27.96 3.12
N GLY A 233 7.63 28.25 4.41
CA GLY A 233 8.32 27.57 5.52
C GLY A 233 9.82 27.90 5.68
N SER A 234 10.34 28.90 4.96
CA SER A 234 11.72 29.41 5.12
C SER A 234 11.74 30.88 5.52
N GLY A 235 12.66 31.25 6.41
CA GLY A 235 12.92 32.66 6.75
C GLY A 235 13.77 33.41 5.72
N SER A 236 14.28 32.72 4.69
CA SER A 236 15.11 33.32 3.65
C SER A 236 14.27 34.06 2.60
N SER A 237 14.80 35.14 2.05
CA SER A 237 14.16 35.90 0.96
C SER A 237 15.20 36.40 -0.05
N VAL A 238 14.79 36.53 -1.31
CA VAL A 238 15.58 37.16 -2.38
C VAL A 238 14.89 38.45 -2.77
N LYS A 239 15.62 39.56 -2.65
CA LYS A 239 15.13 40.89 -3.02
C LYS A 239 15.32 41.09 -4.53
N ILE A 240 14.21 41.30 -5.25
CA ILE A 240 14.22 41.40 -6.72
C ILE A 240 14.33 42.86 -7.13
N CYS A 241 13.57 43.72 -6.47
CA CYS A 241 13.57 45.14 -6.76
C CYS A 241 13.66 45.94 -5.45
N PRO A 242 14.75 46.72 -5.25
CA PRO A 242 14.87 47.62 -4.12
C PRO A 242 14.22 48.97 -4.40
N SER A 243 13.50 49.52 -3.41
CA SER A 243 13.44 50.97 -3.28
C SER A 243 14.87 51.43 -2.95
N ALA A 244 15.58 51.94 -3.95
CA ALA A 244 16.95 52.39 -3.77
C ALA A 244 16.99 53.75 -3.06
N LEU A 245 15.90 54.52 -3.11
CA LEU A 245 15.74 55.86 -2.51
C LEU A 245 14.27 56.11 -2.13
N PRO A 246 13.98 56.95 -1.10
CA PRO A 246 12.62 57.47 -0.87
C PRO A 246 12.13 58.19 -2.13
N GLY A 247 11.17 57.59 -2.84
CA GLY A 247 10.63 58.13 -4.10
C GLY A 247 10.79 57.23 -5.32
N SER A 248 11.78 56.34 -5.40
CA SER A 248 11.97 55.43 -6.56
C SER A 248 10.93 54.31 -6.58
N THR A 249 10.25 54.09 -7.70
CA THR A 249 9.27 53.00 -7.87
C THR A 249 9.84 51.84 -8.69
N CYS A 250 9.44 50.61 -8.34
CA CYS A 250 9.85 49.40 -9.03
C CYS A 250 9.03 49.14 -10.29
N SER A 251 9.68 48.93 -11.44
CA SER A 251 8.95 48.63 -12.68
C SER A 251 8.51 47.18 -12.83
N MET A 252 7.42 46.98 -13.57
CA MET A 252 6.86 45.66 -13.94
C MET A 252 7.72 44.94 -15.00
N ASN A 253 9.03 44.85 -14.77
CA ASN A 253 9.94 44.15 -15.69
C ASN A 253 9.80 42.63 -15.52
N PRO A 254 10.08 41.83 -16.58
CA PRO A 254 10.23 40.39 -16.45
C PRO A 254 11.31 40.04 -15.42
N ILE A 255 11.02 39.03 -14.61
CA ILE A 255 11.88 38.54 -13.53
C ILE A 255 12.48 37.21 -13.98
N SER A 256 13.80 37.07 -13.89
CA SER A 256 14.50 35.80 -14.17
C SER A 256 15.46 35.49 -13.02
N ILE A 257 15.25 34.36 -12.35
CA ILE A 257 16.02 33.97 -11.16
C ILE A 257 16.44 32.51 -11.29
N ASN A 258 17.74 32.25 -11.16
CA ASN A 258 18.27 30.90 -11.02
C ASN A 258 18.10 30.45 -9.56
N LEU A 259 17.14 29.55 -9.33
CA LEU A 259 16.84 29.06 -7.99
C LEU A 259 17.98 28.19 -7.44
N SER A 260 18.64 27.41 -8.28
CA SER A 260 19.70 26.47 -7.88
C SER A 260 20.93 27.16 -7.27
N THR A 261 21.25 28.38 -7.70
CA THR A 261 22.37 29.16 -7.19
C THR A 261 21.97 30.24 -6.18
N SER A 262 20.66 30.39 -5.92
CA SER A 262 20.14 31.40 -5.00
C SER A 262 20.13 30.91 -3.54
N ALA A 263 19.92 31.83 -2.60
CA ALA A 263 19.63 31.50 -1.20
C ALA A 263 18.32 30.70 -1.01
N LEU A 264 17.53 30.54 -2.07
CA LEU A 264 16.22 29.88 -2.09
C LEU A 264 16.22 28.58 -2.90
N ALA A 265 17.30 27.80 -2.79
CA ALA A 265 17.44 26.54 -3.51
C ALA A 265 16.25 25.57 -3.29
N PRO A 266 15.83 24.85 -4.35
CA PRO A 266 14.78 23.84 -4.23
C PRO A 266 15.27 22.69 -3.35
N THR A 267 14.37 22.17 -2.52
CA THR A 267 14.59 21.00 -1.67
C THR A 267 13.94 19.79 -2.30
N ILE A 268 14.47 18.58 -2.05
CA ILE A 268 13.84 17.34 -2.53
C ILE A 268 12.42 17.23 -1.94
N GLY A 269 11.42 17.02 -2.80
CA GLY A 269 9.99 17.01 -2.49
C GLY A 269 9.25 18.22 -3.07
N GLY A 270 8.18 18.62 -2.38
CA GLY A 270 7.37 19.78 -2.73
C GLY A 270 8.05 21.12 -2.44
N ASN A 271 8.00 22.05 -3.41
CA ASN A 271 8.50 23.41 -3.25
C ASN A 271 7.44 24.44 -3.63
N THR A 272 7.18 25.36 -2.71
CA THR A 272 6.26 26.48 -2.91
C THR A 272 6.99 27.80 -2.67
N TYR A 273 6.91 28.69 -3.64
CA TYR A 273 7.51 30.02 -3.61
C TYR A 273 6.43 31.06 -3.82
N TYR A 274 6.61 32.25 -3.25
CA TYR A 274 5.68 33.36 -3.49
C TYR A 274 6.42 34.69 -3.65
N TYR A 275 5.89 35.50 -4.56
CA TYR A 275 6.23 36.90 -4.70
C TYR A 275 5.39 37.73 -3.73
N GLU A 276 6.05 38.50 -2.88
CA GLU A 276 5.44 39.52 -2.03
C GLU A 276 5.68 40.89 -2.69
N ILE A 277 4.60 41.50 -3.19
CA ILE A 277 4.62 42.79 -3.89
C ILE A 277 3.99 43.82 -2.95
N GLN A 278 4.81 44.74 -2.45
CA GLN A 278 4.36 45.82 -1.58
C GLN A 278 4.13 47.08 -2.42
N THR A 279 2.99 47.73 -2.24
CA THR A 279 2.64 48.98 -2.93
C THR A 279 2.73 50.18 -1.99
N LYS A 280 3.01 51.39 -2.52
CA LYS A 280 3.21 52.61 -1.71
C LYS A 280 1.98 53.03 -0.88
N PHE A 281 0.77 52.73 -1.36
CA PHE A 281 -0.49 53.26 -0.81
C PHE A 281 -1.58 52.18 -0.69
N GLY A 282 -1.23 50.89 -0.74
CA GLY A 282 -2.21 49.82 -0.90
C GLY A 282 -1.81 48.50 -0.24
N PRO A 283 -2.63 47.44 -0.43
CA PRO A 283 -2.41 46.14 0.19
C PRO A 283 -1.15 45.44 -0.38
N VAL A 284 -0.69 44.43 0.36
CA VAL A 284 0.43 43.57 -0.04
C VAL A 284 -0.12 42.41 -0.87
N TYR A 285 0.35 42.27 -2.11
CA TYR A 285 -0.09 41.18 -2.99
C TYR A 285 0.85 39.98 -2.87
N LYS A 286 0.28 38.79 -2.71
CA LYS A 286 1.00 37.50 -2.70
C LYS A 286 0.63 36.70 -3.94
N LYS A 287 1.62 36.32 -4.74
CA LYS A 287 1.43 35.49 -5.95
C LYS A 287 2.39 34.29 -5.88
N TYR A 288 1.89 33.06 -5.75
CA TYR A 288 2.76 31.89 -5.60
C TYR A 288 2.96 31.14 -6.92
N PHE A 289 3.98 30.30 -6.91
CA PHE A 289 4.15 29.21 -7.86
C PHE A 289 4.75 28.02 -7.14
N SER A 290 4.46 26.82 -7.64
CA SER A 290 4.83 25.60 -6.96
C SER A 290 5.25 24.50 -7.95
N PHE A 291 6.10 23.59 -7.50
CA PHE A 291 6.54 22.43 -8.27
C PHE A 291 7.15 21.36 -7.34
N ASN A 292 7.17 20.11 -7.82
CA ASN A 292 7.85 19.00 -7.16
C ASN A 292 9.26 18.84 -7.76
N TYR A 293 10.26 18.52 -6.94
CA TYR A 293 11.67 18.42 -7.36
C TYR A 293 12.37 17.23 -6.67
N GLY A 294 13.11 16.41 -7.42
CA GLY A 294 13.98 15.39 -6.84
C GLY A 294 14.31 14.24 -7.78
N ASN A 295 14.85 13.16 -7.23
CA ASN A 295 15.12 11.95 -8.02
C ASN A 295 13.80 11.27 -8.38
N LEU A 296 13.59 10.95 -9.65
CA LEU A 296 12.32 10.38 -10.12
C LEU A 296 12.42 8.87 -10.27
N ASN A 297 11.35 8.18 -9.85
CA ASN A 297 11.19 6.75 -10.08
C ASN A 297 9.77 6.44 -10.57
N ASN A 298 9.60 5.29 -11.25
CA ASN A 298 8.30 4.85 -11.70
C ASN A 298 7.44 4.42 -10.48
N PRO A 299 6.29 5.07 -10.24
CA PRO A 299 5.44 4.78 -9.08
C PRO A 299 4.78 3.39 -9.12
N ASN A 300 4.74 2.71 -10.27
CA ASN A 300 4.15 1.38 -10.41
C ASN A 300 5.15 0.24 -10.17
N ASN A 301 6.44 0.55 -10.11
CA ASN A 301 7.49 -0.46 -9.94
C ASN A 301 7.80 -0.70 -8.46
N LEU A 302 8.35 -1.89 -8.20
CA LEU A 302 9.01 -2.18 -6.93
C LEU A 302 10.18 -1.21 -6.71
N LEU A 303 10.13 -0.48 -5.60
CA LEU A 303 11.20 0.41 -5.18
C LEU A 303 12.30 -0.44 -4.52
N ALA A 304 13.54 -0.26 -4.93
CA ALA A 304 14.66 -1.06 -4.46
C ALA A 304 15.25 -0.52 -3.14
N ASN A 305 15.62 -1.41 -2.22
CA ASN A 305 16.35 -1.08 -0.97
C ASN A 305 15.70 0.01 -0.10
N ILE A 306 14.37 0.12 -0.11
CA ILE A 306 13.59 1.10 0.67
C ILE A 306 13.04 0.55 1.98
N SER A 307 13.29 -0.73 2.27
CA SER A 307 12.79 -1.41 3.46
C SER A 307 13.68 -2.58 3.87
N ASN A 308 13.59 -2.95 5.14
CA ASN A 308 14.17 -4.16 5.71
C ASN A 308 13.10 -4.94 6.48
N GLY A 309 13.13 -6.26 6.37
CA GLY A 309 12.28 -7.18 7.10
C GLY A 309 13.08 -8.15 7.95
N VAL A 310 12.60 -8.40 9.17
CA VAL A 310 13.12 -9.42 10.07
C VAL A 310 11.98 -10.37 10.43
N MET A 311 12.13 -11.65 10.07
CA MET A 311 11.22 -12.73 10.49
C MET A 311 11.89 -13.47 11.65
N ASP A 312 11.31 -13.36 12.84
CA ASP A 312 11.86 -13.98 14.04
C ASP A 312 11.67 -15.51 14.09
N GLU A 313 12.49 -16.17 14.92
CA GLU A 313 12.36 -17.60 15.18
C GLU A 313 11.22 -17.97 16.15
N ALA A 314 10.78 -17.09 17.04
CA ALA A 314 9.78 -17.47 18.05
C ALA A 314 8.36 -17.56 17.48
N GLN A 315 8.01 -16.75 16.48
CA GLN A 315 6.66 -16.69 15.92
C GLN A 315 6.62 -16.88 14.39
N MET A 316 7.38 -16.08 13.63
CA MET A 316 7.21 -16.01 12.18
C MET A 316 7.79 -17.22 11.42
N LEU A 317 8.98 -17.71 11.80
CA LEU A 317 9.52 -18.95 11.21
C LEU A 317 8.65 -20.18 11.53
N PRO A 318 8.20 -20.41 12.78
CA PRO A 318 7.24 -21.46 13.09
C PRO A 318 5.94 -21.35 12.30
N PHE A 319 5.43 -20.13 12.06
CA PHE A 319 4.26 -19.94 11.18
C PHE A 319 4.51 -20.48 9.77
N LEU A 320 5.64 -20.14 9.14
CA LEU A 320 6.01 -20.68 7.82
C LEU A 320 6.16 -22.22 7.85
N GLY A 321 6.70 -22.77 8.94
CA GLY A 321 6.73 -24.22 9.17
C GLY A 321 5.32 -24.83 9.25
N LYS A 322 4.40 -24.19 9.96
CA LYS A 322 2.99 -24.61 10.04
C LYS A 322 2.24 -24.51 8.71
N VAL A 323 2.59 -23.56 7.84
CA VAL A 323 2.06 -23.50 6.47
C VAL A 323 2.48 -24.76 5.70
N ILE A 324 3.75 -25.17 5.78
CA ILE A 324 4.24 -26.41 5.17
C ILE A 324 3.48 -27.62 5.76
N GLN A 325 3.31 -27.67 7.08
CA GLN A 325 2.53 -28.73 7.75
C GLN A 325 1.10 -28.81 7.21
N LYS A 326 0.38 -27.69 7.14
CA LYS A 326 -1.02 -27.67 6.66
C LYS A 326 -1.14 -28.07 5.19
N PHE A 327 -0.18 -27.67 4.36
CA PHE A 327 -0.12 -28.12 2.96
C PHE A 327 0.02 -29.64 2.87
N THR A 328 0.91 -30.23 3.67
CA THR A 328 1.14 -31.69 3.68
C THR A 328 -0.09 -32.48 4.16
N THR A 329 -0.95 -31.88 4.99
CA THR A 329 -2.22 -32.50 5.43
C THR A 329 -3.38 -32.30 4.44
N GLY A 330 -3.16 -31.62 3.31
CA GLY A 330 -4.20 -31.35 2.31
C GLY A 330 -5.19 -30.25 2.70
N ALA A 331 -4.84 -29.36 3.64
CA ALA A 331 -5.73 -28.29 4.09
C ALA A 331 -5.96 -27.21 3.02
N PHE A 332 -5.05 -27.09 2.06
CA PHE A 332 -5.15 -26.21 0.90
C PHE A 332 -4.29 -26.73 -0.26
N LYS A 333 -4.57 -26.24 -1.46
CA LYS A 333 -3.79 -26.43 -2.68
C LYS A 333 -2.88 -25.24 -2.90
N VAL A 334 -1.76 -25.49 -3.56
CA VAL A 334 -0.74 -24.50 -3.90
C VAL A 334 -0.63 -24.43 -5.41
N GLN A 335 -0.66 -23.21 -5.98
CA GLN A 335 -0.41 -23.03 -7.41
C GLN A 335 1.05 -23.36 -7.76
N ASP A 336 1.26 -24.22 -8.74
CA ASP A 336 2.59 -24.49 -9.29
C ASP A 336 3.13 -23.29 -10.10
N VAL A 337 4.35 -23.42 -10.61
CA VAL A 337 5.01 -22.39 -11.45
C VAL A 337 4.23 -22.05 -12.73
N ASN A 338 3.26 -22.88 -13.13
CA ASN A 338 2.39 -22.67 -14.29
C ASN A 338 0.98 -22.17 -13.88
N GLY A 339 0.77 -21.85 -12.59
CA GLY A 339 -0.50 -21.36 -12.05
C GLY A 339 -1.55 -22.45 -11.77
N THR A 340 -1.20 -23.73 -11.90
CA THR A 340 -2.13 -24.85 -11.68
C THR A 340 -2.20 -25.19 -10.18
N PRO A 341 -3.37 -25.15 -9.53
CA PRO A 341 -3.50 -25.55 -8.13
C PRO A 341 -3.23 -27.06 -7.96
N ARG A 342 -2.26 -27.41 -7.13
CA ARG A 342 -1.90 -28.80 -6.81
C ARG A 342 -1.92 -29.05 -5.30
N THR A 343 -2.33 -30.26 -4.95
CA THR A 343 -2.23 -30.83 -3.60
C THR A 343 -0.80 -31.29 -3.32
N PHE A 344 -0.48 -31.55 -2.05
CA PHE A 344 0.80 -32.15 -1.67
C PHE A 344 1.05 -33.48 -2.39
N GLN A 345 0.02 -34.32 -2.50
CA GLN A 345 0.08 -35.59 -3.22
C GLN A 345 0.41 -35.37 -4.70
N GLU A 346 -0.22 -34.42 -5.38
CA GLU A 346 0.09 -34.08 -6.79
C GLU A 346 1.49 -33.45 -6.97
N PHE A 347 2.04 -32.81 -5.94
CA PHE A 347 3.42 -32.29 -5.96
C PHE A 347 4.47 -33.41 -5.80
N LEU A 348 4.17 -34.42 -4.98
CA LEU A 348 4.93 -35.66 -4.85
C LEU A 348 4.83 -36.51 -6.12
N ILE A 349 3.62 -36.61 -6.70
CA ILE A 349 3.28 -37.23 -8.00
C ILE A 349 3.77 -36.35 -9.19
N GLY A 350 4.93 -35.70 -9.06
CA GLY A 350 5.73 -35.41 -10.26
C GLY A 350 6.26 -36.67 -10.96
N LEU A 351 5.88 -37.86 -10.47
CA LEU A 351 5.82 -39.12 -11.20
C LEU A 351 4.49 -39.17 -11.97
N PRO A 352 4.47 -39.37 -13.30
CA PRO A 352 3.30 -39.07 -14.12
C PRO A 352 2.08 -39.90 -13.78
N ASP A 353 0.94 -39.22 -13.66
CA ASP A 353 -0.21 -39.50 -14.53
C ASP A 353 -0.05 -38.67 -15.81
N HIS A 354 0.35 -39.27 -16.93
CA HIS A 354 0.45 -38.56 -18.21
C HIS A 354 -0.22 -39.26 -19.39
N SER A 355 -0.80 -38.37 -20.20
CA SER A 355 -1.44 -38.56 -21.50
C SER A 355 -0.51 -39.15 -22.56
N LYS A 356 -1.11 -39.98 -23.40
CA LYS A 356 -0.53 -40.74 -24.52
C LYS A 356 0.19 -39.84 -25.54
N LYS A 357 1.42 -40.18 -25.95
CA LYS A 357 2.12 -39.57 -27.10
C LYS A 357 2.55 -40.66 -28.10
N LYS A 358 2.54 -40.32 -29.39
CA LYS A 358 2.86 -41.26 -30.47
C LYS A 358 4.38 -41.42 -30.64
N PHE A 359 4.84 -42.65 -30.80
CA PHE A 359 6.22 -42.99 -31.16
C PHE A 359 6.22 -43.77 -32.49
N TYR A 360 7.31 -43.70 -33.25
CA TYR A 360 7.43 -44.38 -34.54
C TYR A 360 8.25 -45.66 -34.37
N ASP A 361 7.64 -46.82 -34.62
CA ASP A 361 8.27 -48.14 -34.51
C ASP A 361 7.75 -49.07 -35.61
N ASN A 362 8.62 -49.96 -36.13
CA ASN A 362 8.37 -50.84 -37.28
C ASN A 362 7.73 -50.14 -38.51
N GLY A 363 8.19 -48.92 -38.82
CA GLY A 363 7.68 -48.14 -39.95
C GLY A 363 6.25 -47.59 -39.76
N GLN A 364 5.70 -47.61 -38.54
CA GLN A 364 4.38 -47.06 -38.23
C GLN A 364 4.38 -46.15 -37.00
N TRP A 365 3.51 -45.12 -37.03
CA TRP A 365 3.27 -44.23 -35.89
C TRP A 365 2.31 -44.90 -34.90
N ASN A 366 2.86 -45.49 -33.84
CA ASN A 366 2.09 -46.15 -32.78
C ASN A 366 1.81 -45.18 -31.62
N ILE A 367 0.58 -45.20 -31.10
CA ILE A 367 0.20 -44.43 -29.91
C ILE A 367 0.64 -45.22 -28.67
N GLY A 368 1.87 -45.02 -28.21
CA GLY A 368 2.37 -45.68 -27.00
C GLY A 368 2.00 -44.93 -25.72
N GLU A 369 1.62 -45.66 -24.68
CA GLU A 369 1.63 -45.15 -23.31
C GLU A 369 3.08 -44.77 -22.95
N ALA A 370 3.30 -43.50 -22.61
CA ALA A 370 4.61 -43.03 -22.22
C ALA A 370 5.01 -43.75 -20.91
N CYS A 371 6.20 -44.35 -20.89
CA CYS A 371 6.78 -45.11 -19.76
C CYS A 371 6.28 -46.56 -19.64
N ILE A 372 6.93 -47.49 -20.36
CA ILE A 372 6.61 -48.92 -20.32
C ILE A 372 7.00 -49.50 -18.95
N ARG A 373 6.06 -50.10 -18.21
CA ARG A 373 6.37 -50.84 -16.96
C ARG A 373 6.51 -52.33 -17.27
N PRO A 374 7.54 -53.03 -16.73
CA PRO A 374 7.64 -54.48 -16.86
C PRO A 374 6.38 -55.15 -16.30
N GLY A 375 5.71 -55.97 -17.12
CA GLY A 375 4.53 -56.72 -16.73
C GLY A 375 3.19 -55.96 -16.69
N GLN A 376 3.12 -54.70 -17.14
CA GLN A 376 1.82 -54.06 -17.43
C GLN A 376 1.44 -54.19 -18.91
N SER A 377 0.15 -54.42 -19.16
CA SER A 377 -0.44 -54.44 -20.50
C SER A 377 -0.38 -53.05 -21.10
N GLY A 378 0.53 -52.83 -22.05
CA GLY A 378 0.38 -51.74 -23.00
C GLY A 378 -0.69 -52.10 -24.03
N SER A 379 -1.24 -51.10 -24.72
CA SER A 379 -2.06 -51.38 -25.92
C SER A 379 -1.13 -51.86 -27.05
N PRO A 380 -1.35 -52.99 -27.75
CA PRO A 380 -2.20 -54.16 -27.54
C PRO A 380 -1.34 -55.42 -27.28
N GLY A 381 -0.63 -55.46 -26.15
CA GLY A 381 0.23 -56.57 -25.78
C GLY A 381 0.84 -56.43 -24.39
N THR A 382 0.99 -57.54 -23.68
CA THR A 382 1.78 -57.62 -22.45
C THR A 382 3.26 -57.48 -22.81
N ASN A 383 3.91 -56.40 -22.35
CA ASN A 383 5.35 -56.22 -22.52
C ASN A 383 6.08 -57.38 -21.84
N LYS A 384 6.86 -58.16 -22.61
CA LYS A 384 7.59 -59.31 -22.09
C LYS A 384 8.86 -58.80 -21.40
N ILE A 385 9.28 -59.48 -20.33
CA ILE A 385 10.48 -59.08 -19.58
C ILE A 385 11.73 -59.07 -20.47
N ASP A 386 11.74 -59.92 -21.50
CA ASP A 386 12.79 -60.02 -22.51
C ASP A 386 13.02 -58.70 -23.27
N ASP A 387 11.98 -57.86 -23.40
CA ASP A 387 12.02 -56.59 -24.11
C ASP A 387 12.90 -55.53 -23.40
N PHE A 388 13.21 -55.76 -22.11
CA PHE A 388 13.98 -54.84 -21.27
C PHE A 388 15.43 -55.28 -21.02
N LYS A 389 15.87 -56.41 -21.58
CA LYS A 389 17.20 -57.01 -21.28
C LYS A 389 18.38 -56.09 -21.55
N ASN A 390 18.26 -55.21 -22.55
CA ASN A 390 19.29 -54.27 -22.97
C ASN A 390 18.94 -52.81 -22.64
N GLN A 391 17.94 -52.58 -21.80
CA GLN A 391 17.44 -51.25 -21.49
C GLN A 391 17.74 -50.87 -20.03
N GLN A 392 18.12 -49.63 -19.79
CA GLN A 392 18.26 -49.02 -18.47
C GLN A 392 17.07 -48.12 -18.18
N PHE A 393 16.66 -48.07 -16.92
CA PHE A 393 15.61 -47.16 -16.46
C PHE A 393 16.19 -45.75 -16.31
N ILE A 394 15.75 -44.83 -17.17
CA ILE A 394 16.27 -43.47 -17.24
C ILE A 394 15.14 -42.44 -17.07
N SER A 395 15.39 -41.45 -16.21
CA SER A 395 14.56 -40.25 -16.13
C SER A 395 14.80 -39.39 -17.37
N VAL A 396 13.76 -39.16 -18.18
CA VAL A 396 13.89 -38.39 -19.42
C VAL A 396 13.54 -36.93 -19.15
N LEU A 397 14.57 -36.07 -19.07
CA LEU A 397 14.44 -34.63 -18.86
C LEU A 397 14.57 -33.86 -20.18
N GLY A 398 13.50 -33.66 -20.94
CA GLY A 398 13.52 -32.79 -22.14
C GLY A 398 14.10 -31.40 -21.87
N ALA A 399 15.26 -31.08 -22.46
CA ALA A 399 15.90 -29.78 -22.31
C ALA A 399 15.14 -28.66 -23.06
N LYS A 400 14.35 -27.86 -22.33
CA LYS A 400 14.15 -26.41 -22.53
C LYS A 400 13.41 -25.80 -21.34
N PRO A 401 13.72 -24.54 -20.93
CA PRO A 401 12.98 -23.88 -19.84
C PRO A 401 11.53 -23.66 -20.27
N GLY A 402 10.56 -24.17 -19.51
CA GLY A 402 9.14 -23.82 -19.66
C GLY A 402 8.20 -24.89 -20.23
N ALA A 403 8.61 -26.15 -20.43
CA ALA A 403 7.67 -27.23 -20.76
C ALA A 403 8.20 -28.61 -20.30
N GLU A 404 8.01 -28.94 -19.02
CA GLU A 404 8.37 -30.26 -18.46
C GLU A 404 7.18 -31.22 -18.49
N GLY A 405 7.18 -32.18 -19.41
CA GLY A 405 6.42 -33.43 -19.25
C GLY A 405 7.29 -34.42 -18.47
N ARG A 406 6.81 -34.91 -17.33
CA ARG A 406 7.60 -35.68 -16.37
C ARG A 406 7.34 -37.17 -16.55
N GLY A 407 8.35 -37.98 -16.88
CA GLY A 407 8.19 -39.43 -17.00
C GLY A 407 9.51 -40.20 -16.93
N TYR A 408 9.42 -41.51 -16.66
CA TYR A 408 10.54 -42.44 -16.57
C TYR A 408 10.47 -43.45 -17.70
N CYS A 409 11.46 -43.48 -18.59
CA CYS A 409 11.46 -44.38 -19.74
C CYS A 409 12.57 -45.41 -19.62
N TRP A 410 12.33 -46.59 -20.16
CA TRP A 410 13.40 -47.52 -20.46
C TRP A 410 14.11 -47.07 -21.75
N VAL A 411 15.43 -46.99 -21.71
CA VAL A 411 16.25 -46.63 -22.87
C VAL A 411 17.39 -47.63 -23.05
N PRO A 412 17.87 -47.89 -24.26
CA PRO A 412 18.99 -48.80 -24.48
C PRO A 412 20.25 -48.40 -23.69
N SER A 413 20.89 -49.37 -23.03
CA SER A 413 22.15 -49.20 -22.31
C SER A 413 23.29 -48.86 -23.28
N SER A 414 24.07 -47.80 -23.01
CA SER A 414 25.19 -47.39 -23.88
C SER A 414 26.46 -48.24 -23.72
N THR A 415 26.49 -49.20 -22.80
CA THR A 415 27.73 -49.90 -22.39
C THR A 415 27.67 -51.44 -22.44
N TYR A 416 26.90 -52.06 -23.34
CA TYR A 416 26.91 -53.53 -23.49
C TYR A 416 27.34 -54.01 -24.88
N PRO A 417 28.16 -55.07 -24.99
CA PRO A 417 28.49 -55.71 -26.27
C PRO A 417 27.31 -56.55 -26.77
N THR A 418 26.95 -56.37 -28.04
CA THR A 418 25.97 -57.20 -28.76
C THR A 418 26.47 -58.64 -28.85
N TYR A 419 25.75 -59.59 -28.25
CA TYR A 419 25.99 -61.02 -28.47
C TYR A 419 25.23 -61.51 -29.71
N PRO A 420 25.86 -62.30 -30.60
CA PRO A 420 25.23 -62.79 -31.80
C PRO A 420 24.39 -64.03 -31.50
N THR A 421 23.09 -63.96 -31.77
CA THR A 421 22.28 -65.17 -31.99
C THR A 421 21.82 -65.16 -33.43
N SER A 422 22.41 -66.05 -34.22
CA SER A 422 22.15 -66.27 -35.63
C SER A 422 20.65 -66.36 -35.97
N VAL A 423 20.10 -65.31 -36.54
CA VAL A 423 18.99 -65.33 -37.51
C VAL A 423 19.35 -64.31 -38.59
N VAL A 424 19.24 -64.76 -39.85
CA VAL A 424 19.59 -64.05 -41.08
C VAL A 424 19.01 -62.62 -41.11
N GLU A 425 19.84 -61.67 -41.53
CA GLU A 425 19.49 -60.26 -41.77
C GLU A 425 18.26 -60.10 -42.68
N PRO A 426 17.35 -59.13 -42.44
CA PRO A 426 16.80 -58.36 -43.53
C PRO A 426 17.88 -57.37 -43.98
N LYS A 427 18.46 -57.64 -45.14
CA LYS A 427 19.24 -56.67 -45.93
C LYS A 427 18.49 -55.34 -45.99
N GLY A 428 19.15 -54.26 -45.56
CA GLY A 428 18.76 -52.88 -45.87
C GLY A 428 18.62 -51.97 -44.66
N ALA A 429 19.71 -51.71 -43.95
CA ALA A 429 19.80 -50.56 -43.03
C ALA A 429 21.24 -50.07 -42.84
N GLU A 430 22.09 -50.14 -43.87
CA GLU A 430 23.48 -49.63 -43.80
C GLU A 430 23.60 -48.09 -43.91
N ASP A 431 22.50 -47.32 -44.01
CA ASP A 431 22.59 -45.86 -44.25
C ASP A 431 21.66 -44.98 -43.36
N GLN A 432 21.39 -45.38 -42.10
CA GLN A 432 20.72 -44.49 -41.14
C GLN A 432 21.50 -44.46 -39.83
N GLY A 433 22.50 -43.57 -39.80
CA GLY A 433 23.47 -43.42 -38.71
C GLY A 433 22.90 -42.99 -37.36
N GLU A 434 23.84 -42.84 -36.43
CA GLU A 434 23.79 -42.53 -34.99
C GLU A 434 22.93 -41.34 -34.50
N TRP A 435 21.98 -40.80 -35.27
CA TRP A 435 21.33 -39.50 -34.96
C TRP A 435 20.06 -39.57 -34.08
N ALA A 436 19.68 -40.74 -33.54
CA ALA A 436 18.51 -40.90 -32.67
C ALA A 436 18.82 -41.00 -31.16
N PHE A 437 20.01 -41.46 -30.77
CA PHE A 437 20.35 -41.67 -29.35
C PHE A 437 21.00 -40.43 -28.69
N ASP A 438 21.75 -39.62 -29.44
CA ASP A 438 22.41 -38.40 -28.93
C ASP A 438 21.47 -37.20 -28.70
N LYS A 439 20.20 -37.32 -29.09
CA LYS A 439 19.18 -36.29 -28.84
C LYS A 439 18.38 -36.50 -27.55
N TRP A 440 18.67 -37.58 -26.82
CA TRP A 440 18.09 -37.78 -25.50
C TRP A 440 18.92 -37.02 -24.47
N PRO A 441 18.33 -36.04 -23.77
CA PRO A 441 19.03 -35.32 -22.71
C PRO A 441 19.55 -36.31 -21.66
N LYS A 442 20.78 -36.11 -21.19
CA LYS A 442 21.43 -36.98 -20.21
C LYS A 442 20.49 -37.22 -19.01
N ALA A 443 20.32 -38.49 -18.70
CA ALA A 443 19.49 -39.04 -17.63
C ALA A 443 19.64 -38.29 -16.29
N ALA A 444 18.55 -38.10 -15.55
CA ALA A 444 18.69 -37.90 -14.10
C ALA A 444 19.11 -39.23 -13.45
N ALA A 445 20.02 -39.15 -12.48
CA ALA A 445 20.54 -40.29 -11.74
C ALA A 445 19.44 -41.03 -10.95
N PRO A 446 19.62 -42.33 -10.62
CA PRO A 446 18.74 -43.04 -9.68
C PRO A 446 18.64 -42.28 -8.34
N PHE A 447 17.53 -42.47 -7.61
CA PHE A 447 17.27 -41.81 -6.32
C PHE A 447 18.45 -41.99 -5.36
N SER A 448 19.05 -43.18 -5.40
CA SER A 448 20.33 -43.49 -4.76
C SER A 448 20.96 -44.72 -5.41
N ARG A 449 22.29 -44.77 -5.47
CA ARG A 449 23.08 -45.94 -5.87
C ARG A 449 23.86 -46.46 -4.65
N TYR A 450 23.76 -47.75 -4.35
CA TYR A 450 24.45 -48.36 -3.20
C TYR A 450 25.17 -49.64 -3.59
N ASN A 451 26.43 -49.78 -3.16
CA ASN A 451 27.19 -51.02 -3.30
C ASN A 451 27.00 -51.85 -2.03
N ALA A 452 26.27 -52.95 -2.11
CA ALA A 452 26.06 -53.89 -1.02
C ALA A 452 26.93 -55.14 -1.24
N PRO A 453 27.71 -55.58 -0.23
CA PRO A 453 28.20 -56.94 -0.21
C PRO A 453 27.05 -57.88 0.17
N LEU A 454 26.76 -58.86 -0.69
CA LEU A 454 25.98 -60.05 -0.34
C LEU A 454 26.94 -61.14 0.07
N GLU A 455 26.71 -61.75 1.22
CA GLU A 455 27.44 -62.94 1.66
C GLU A 455 26.49 -63.85 2.43
N ASP A 456 26.31 -65.07 1.93
CA ASP A 456 25.53 -66.13 2.58
C ASP A 456 26.15 -67.51 2.34
N SER A 457 25.43 -68.58 2.72
CA SER A 457 25.90 -69.95 2.54
C SER A 457 26.00 -70.41 1.07
N LEU A 458 25.52 -69.60 0.11
CA LEU A 458 25.52 -69.90 -1.32
C LEU A 458 26.62 -69.16 -2.08
N GLY A 459 27.17 -68.07 -1.53
CA GLY A 459 28.32 -67.36 -2.09
C GLY A 459 28.46 -65.92 -1.59
N ALA A 460 29.42 -65.19 -2.17
CA ALA A 460 29.60 -63.77 -1.94
C ALA A 460 29.62 -63.00 -3.28
N ALA A 461 28.92 -61.87 -3.36
CA ALA A 461 28.94 -61.00 -4.53
C ALA A 461 28.78 -59.53 -4.15
N SER A 462 29.46 -58.64 -4.86
CA SER A 462 29.15 -57.22 -4.80
C SER A 462 27.94 -56.93 -5.70
N MET A 463 27.01 -56.13 -5.21
CA MET A 463 25.91 -55.64 -6.04
C MET A 463 25.62 -54.16 -5.84
N THR A 464 25.21 -53.52 -6.93
CA THR A 464 24.81 -52.14 -7.00
C THR A 464 23.28 -52.05 -7.01
N MET A 465 22.68 -51.42 -6.01
CA MET A 465 21.24 -51.21 -5.93
C MET A 465 20.86 -49.78 -6.32
N ASP A 466 20.00 -49.67 -7.32
CA ASP A 466 19.33 -48.44 -7.72
C ASP A 466 17.88 -48.46 -7.17
N VAL A 467 17.54 -47.49 -6.33
CA VAL A 467 16.22 -47.39 -5.69
C VAL A 467 15.39 -46.30 -6.38
N TYR A 468 14.08 -46.53 -6.53
CA TYR A 468 13.13 -45.59 -7.12
C TYR A 468 11.86 -45.52 -6.26
N VAL A 469 11.38 -44.31 -5.98
CA VAL A 469 10.08 -44.10 -5.30
C VAL A 469 8.97 -44.09 -6.34
N THR A 470 7.97 -44.97 -6.19
CA THR A 470 6.84 -45.08 -7.13
C THR A 470 5.57 -44.39 -6.64
N ASP A 471 5.34 -44.37 -5.33
CA ASP A 471 4.21 -43.67 -4.69
C ASP A 471 4.58 -43.31 -3.24
N MET A 472 3.95 -42.28 -2.68
CA MET A 472 4.10 -41.91 -1.27
C MET A 472 2.75 -41.49 -0.73
N ARG A 473 2.35 -42.06 0.41
CA ARG A 473 1.04 -41.88 1.03
C ARG A 473 1.22 -41.31 2.43
N LEU A 474 0.55 -40.19 2.68
CA LEU A 474 0.66 -39.44 3.92
C LEU A 474 -0.74 -39.02 4.40
N PRO A 475 -1.39 -39.80 5.30
CA PRO A 475 -2.70 -39.42 5.82
C PRO A 475 -2.60 -38.14 6.66
N SER A 476 -3.66 -37.34 6.71
CA SER A 476 -3.69 -36.10 7.49
C SER A 476 -3.71 -36.36 9.01
N PHE A 477 -4.26 -37.49 9.43
CA PHE A 477 -4.29 -37.94 10.81
C PHE A 477 -4.12 -39.46 10.91
N VAL A 478 -3.73 -39.92 12.09
CA VAL A 478 -3.68 -41.33 12.48
C VAL A 478 -4.52 -41.52 13.73
N LYS A 479 -4.91 -42.75 14.03
CA LYS A 479 -5.59 -43.11 15.27
C LYS A 479 -4.68 -43.98 16.11
N ASN A 480 -4.70 -43.78 17.42
CA ASN A 480 -4.08 -44.73 18.33
C ASN A 480 -4.95 -46.00 18.47
N ALA A 481 -4.46 -47.01 19.18
CA ALA A 481 -5.20 -48.25 19.45
C ALA A 481 -6.56 -48.03 20.14
N SER A 482 -6.77 -46.90 20.84
CA SER A 482 -8.06 -46.54 21.46
C SER A 482 -8.99 -45.73 20.54
N GLY A 483 -8.61 -45.51 19.27
CA GLY A 483 -9.40 -44.75 18.29
C GLY A 483 -9.30 -43.24 18.40
N THR A 484 -8.45 -42.71 19.28
CA THR A 484 -8.18 -41.27 19.43
C THR A 484 -7.42 -40.75 18.22
N GLN A 485 -7.95 -39.71 17.59
CA GLN A 485 -7.36 -39.07 16.42
C GLN A 485 -6.17 -38.16 16.82
N LEU A 486 -5.04 -38.37 16.15
CA LEU A 486 -3.79 -37.64 16.33
C LEU A 486 -3.34 -37.11 14.97
N GLY A 487 -2.90 -35.84 14.89
CA GLY A 487 -2.35 -35.28 13.66
C GLY A 487 -1.12 -36.07 13.21
N ASN A 488 -1.00 -36.38 11.92
CA ASN A 488 0.10 -37.23 11.45
C ASN A 488 1.43 -36.48 11.37
N ILE A 489 1.41 -35.25 10.85
CA ILE A 489 2.61 -34.50 10.46
C ILE A 489 2.81 -33.29 11.37
N GLY A 490 4.06 -32.99 11.71
CA GLY A 490 4.50 -31.73 12.31
C GLY A 490 5.63 -31.13 11.50
N ALA A 491 5.60 -29.82 11.25
CA ALA A 491 6.74 -29.12 10.63
C ALA A 491 7.06 -27.84 11.40
N ASP A 492 8.35 -27.53 11.54
CA ASP A 492 8.85 -26.36 12.23
C ASP A 492 10.11 -25.83 11.53
N LEU A 493 10.31 -24.50 11.54
CA LEU A 493 11.48 -23.85 10.96
C LEU A 493 12.26 -23.16 12.06
N ARG A 494 13.56 -23.46 12.16
CA ARG A 494 14.43 -23.02 13.25
C ARG A 494 15.73 -22.45 12.75
N VAL A 495 16.34 -21.57 13.54
CA VAL A 495 17.65 -21.00 13.23
C VAL A 495 18.71 -21.87 13.88
N ASN A 496 19.54 -22.49 13.05
CA ASN A 496 20.72 -23.18 13.53
C ASN A 496 21.81 -22.12 13.79
N PRO A 497 22.38 -22.08 15.02
CA PRO A 497 23.44 -21.13 15.34
C PRO A 497 24.66 -21.37 14.44
N GLY A 498 25.34 -20.28 14.11
CA GLY A 498 26.64 -20.31 13.43
C GLY A 498 27.80 -20.24 14.42
N THR A 499 29.02 -20.42 13.92
CA THR A 499 30.29 -20.18 14.61
C THR A 499 31.09 -19.12 13.86
N ALA A 500 32.32 -18.82 14.30
CA ALA A 500 33.25 -17.99 13.54
C ALA A 500 33.61 -18.58 12.15
N ASN A 501 33.52 -19.91 11.99
CA ASN A 501 33.93 -20.62 10.77
C ASN A 501 32.74 -21.06 9.91
N THR A 502 31.54 -21.14 10.49
CA THR A 502 30.32 -21.62 9.81
C THR A 502 29.19 -20.61 10.01
N ALA A 503 28.65 -20.05 8.91
CA ALA A 503 27.53 -19.12 8.99
C ALA A 503 26.26 -19.79 9.57
N PRO A 504 25.38 -19.03 10.26
CA PRO A 504 24.07 -19.52 10.67
C PRO A 504 23.23 -20.03 9.49
N GLY A 505 22.38 -21.03 9.72
CA GLY A 505 21.57 -21.66 8.67
C GLY A 505 20.13 -21.94 9.11
N LEU A 506 19.26 -22.29 8.17
CA LEU A 506 17.86 -22.59 8.44
C LEU A 506 17.67 -24.10 8.61
N GLY A 507 17.15 -24.54 9.75
CA GLY A 507 16.71 -25.91 9.98
C GLY A 507 15.24 -26.07 9.59
N LEU A 508 14.92 -27.11 8.84
CA LEU A 508 13.54 -27.59 8.68
C LEU A 508 13.40 -28.89 9.46
N ASP A 509 12.59 -28.85 10.51
CA ASP A 509 12.24 -30.01 11.32
C ASP A 509 10.92 -30.57 10.77
N LEU A 510 10.97 -31.75 10.19
CA LEU A 510 9.80 -32.50 9.73
C LEU A 510 9.59 -33.67 10.66
N SER A 511 8.35 -33.89 11.09
CA SER A 511 7.99 -35.00 11.94
C SER A 511 6.75 -35.68 11.42
N SER A 512 6.72 -37.00 11.51
CA SER A 512 5.57 -37.79 11.07
C SER A 512 5.29 -38.93 12.04
N ARG A 513 4.02 -39.36 12.11
CA ARG A 513 3.60 -40.57 12.82
C ARG A 513 3.49 -41.77 11.88
N TYR A 514 3.13 -41.54 10.62
CA TYR A 514 2.96 -42.57 9.60
C TYR A 514 3.30 -41.97 8.24
N VAL A 515 4.11 -42.67 7.47
CA VAL A 515 4.37 -42.41 6.06
C VAL A 515 4.41 -43.78 5.42
N GLU A 516 3.72 -43.94 4.29
CA GLU A 516 3.84 -45.14 3.46
C GLU A 516 4.50 -44.76 2.14
N VAL A 517 5.46 -45.57 1.69
CA VAL A 517 6.27 -45.27 0.50
C VAL A 517 6.39 -46.55 -0.31
N ASP A 518 5.89 -46.53 -1.54
CA ASP A 518 6.07 -47.64 -2.47
C ASP A 518 7.36 -47.43 -3.27
N LEU A 519 8.12 -48.51 -3.41
CA LEU A 519 9.48 -48.50 -3.90
C LEU A 519 9.64 -49.56 -4.98
N PHE A 520 10.43 -49.22 -6.00
CA PHE A 520 10.91 -50.10 -7.03
C PHE A 520 12.44 -50.12 -6.96
N ILE A 521 13.03 -51.31 -6.91
CA ILE A 521 14.47 -51.50 -6.69
C ILE A 521 15.03 -52.32 -7.85
N VAL A 522 16.13 -51.86 -8.41
CA VAL A 522 16.91 -52.56 -9.44
C VAL A 522 18.25 -52.92 -8.82
N SER A 523 18.52 -54.20 -8.61
CA SER A 523 19.85 -54.65 -8.18
C SER A 523 20.65 -55.11 -9.39
N ARG A 524 21.90 -54.68 -9.48
CA ARG A 524 22.88 -55.10 -10.47
C ARG A 524 23.98 -55.87 -9.77
N TYR A 525 24.22 -57.11 -10.16
CA TYR A 525 25.34 -57.88 -9.65
C TYR A 525 26.62 -57.47 -10.37
N GLU A 526 27.66 -57.12 -9.63
CA GLU A 526 28.98 -56.75 -10.18
C GLU A 526 29.89 -57.98 -10.28
N ASP A 527 29.61 -59.02 -9.49
CA ASP A 527 30.34 -60.29 -9.46
C ASP A 527 29.40 -61.48 -9.70
N TRP A 528 29.99 -62.65 -9.99
CA TRP A 528 29.24 -63.90 -10.02
C TRP A 528 28.68 -64.23 -8.65
N TYR A 529 27.38 -64.52 -8.59
CA TYR A 529 26.72 -65.00 -7.38
C TYR A 529 26.14 -66.39 -7.67
N THR A 530 26.81 -67.46 -7.22
CA THR A 530 26.57 -68.84 -7.69
C THR A 530 26.84 -69.02 -9.20
N ILE A 531 26.57 -70.22 -9.75
CA ILE A 531 26.72 -70.49 -11.19
C ILE A 531 25.59 -69.89 -12.07
N PHE A 532 24.54 -69.33 -11.45
CA PHE A 532 23.31 -68.92 -12.14
C PHE A 532 23.13 -67.40 -12.27
N ILE A 533 23.93 -66.59 -11.59
CA ILE A 533 23.87 -65.12 -11.63
C ILE A 533 25.26 -64.61 -12.00
N SER A 534 25.34 -63.94 -13.15
CA SER A 534 26.58 -63.46 -13.73
C SER A 534 26.81 -61.96 -13.48
N PRO A 535 28.02 -61.44 -13.65
CA PRO A 535 28.26 -60.00 -13.62
C PRO A 535 27.39 -59.30 -14.67
N GLY A 536 26.60 -58.31 -14.22
CA GLY A 536 25.64 -57.57 -15.03
C GLY A 536 24.19 -58.06 -14.94
N THR A 537 23.89 -59.14 -14.20
CA THR A 537 22.51 -59.55 -13.92
C THR A 537 21.76 -58.44 -13.21
N LEU A 538 20.60 -58.08 -13.74
CA LEU A 538 19.64 -57.17 -13.14
C LEU A 538 18.49 -57.96 -12.53
N MET A 539 18.15 -57.66 -11.29
CA MET A 539 16.94 -58.16 -10.63
C MET A 539 16.05 -57.01 -10.21
N TYR A 540 14.75 -57.21 -10.38
CA TYR A 540 13.72 -56.20 -10.14
C TYR A 540 12.87 -56.57 -8.94
N PHE A 541 12.72 -55.61 -8.02
CA PHE A 541 11.97 -55.80 -6.78
C PHE A 541 10.98 -54.66 -6.54
N LYS A 542 9.88 -54.98 -5.85
CA LYS A 542 8.95 -54.01 -5.27
C LYS A 542 8.95 -54.15 -3.75
N THR A 543 8.81 -53.05 -3.04
CA THR A 543 8.60 -53.07 -1.59
C THR A 543 7.86 -51.81 -1.14
N THR A 544 7.27 -51.85 0.05
CA THR A 544 6.60 -50.71 0.68
C THR A 544 7.24 -50.44 2.04
N ALA A 545 7.68 -49.21 2.27
CA ALA A 545 8.16 -48.75 3.57
C ALA A 545 7.04 -48.04 4.35
N ARG A 546 6.94 -48.26 5.67
CA ARG A 546 5.94 -47.72 6.58
C ARG A 546 6.57 -47.23 7.89
N LEU A 547 6.27 -46.01 8.31
CA LEU A 547 6.75 -45.43 9.57
C LEU A 547 5.83 -45.78 10.77
N ASN A 548 6.43 -46.07 11.93
CA ASN A 548 5.80 -46.52 13.18
C ASN A 548 4.79 -47.67 13.00
N TRP A 549 5.01 -48.52 12.02
CA TRP A 549 4.14 -49.65 11.71
C TRP A 549 4.67 -50.93 12.37
N ASP A 550 3.86 -51.55 13.22
CA ASP A 550 4.10 -52.88 13.78
C ASP A 550 3.43 -53.94 12.88
N PRO A 551 4.21 -54.77 12.16
CA PRO A 551 3.67 -55.78 11.25
C PRO A 551 2.88 -56.89 11.96
N ASN A 552 3.02 -57.05 13.28
CA ASN A 552 2.33 -58.12 14.03
C ASN A 552 0.97 -57.69 14.56
N VAL A 553 0.76 -56.39 14.79
CA VAL A 553 -0.43 -55.88 15.51
C VAL A 553 -1.25 -54.93 14.64
N ASP A 554 -0.61 -54.01 13.92
CA ASP A 554 -1.32 -52.97 13.18
C ASP A 554 -2.18 -53.51 12.00
N PRO A 555 -1.79 -54.58 11.26
CA PRO A 555 -2.69 -55.16 10.25
C PRO A 555 -4.03 -55.63 10.81
N GLY A 556 -4.04 -56.18 12.03
CA GLY A 556 -5.25 -56.61 12.73
C GLY A 556 -6.13 -55.44 13.17
N LEU A 557 -5.52 -54.31 13.53
CA LEU A 557 -6.23 -53.06 13.84
C LEU A 557 -6.84 -52.39 12.61
N ASN A 558 -6.24 -52.59 11.43
CA ASN A 558 -6.66 -51.98 10.18
C ASN A 558 -7.43 -52.94 9.24
N GLY A 559 -7.77 -54.15 9.70
CA GLY A 559 -8.60 -55.09 8.95
C GLY A 559 -7.97 -55.63 7.65
N GLY A 560 -6.64 -55.70 7.57
CA GLY A 560 -5.90 -56.21 6.39
C GLY A 560 -5.92 -55.31 5.14
N ASN A 561 -6.76 -54.28 5.11
CA ASN A 561 -6.81 -53.26 4.06
C ASN A 561 -6.35 -51.92 4.64
N ASN A 562 -5.10 -51.55 4.38
CA ASN A 562 -4.52 -50.26 4.76
C ASN A 562 -5.04 -49.08 3.92
N GLN A 563 -6.35 -49.03 3.67
CA GLN A 563 -6.95 -47.99 2.84
C GLN A 563 -7.00 -46.66 3.60
N LEU A 564 -6.36 -45.66 3.01
CA LEU A 564 -6.52 -44.25 3.40
C LEU A 564 -8.01 -43.88 3.43
N PRO A 565 -8.49 -43.07 4.40
CA PRO A 565 -7.70 -42.12 5.20
C PRO A 565 -7.46 -42.50 6.68
N ASN A 566 -8.00 -43.63 7.18
CA ASN A 566 -8.00 -43.93 8.62
C ASN A 566 -6.98 -45.03 8.99
N ILE A 567 -5.77 -44.65 9.40
CA ILE A 567 -4.72 -45.58 9.85
C ILE A 567 -4.70 -45.67 11.38
N TYR A 568 -4.80 -46.87 11.93
CA TYR A 568 -4.63 -47.18 13.36
C TYR A 568 -3.20 -47.66 13.63
N LEU A 569 -2.57 -47.11 14.67
CA LEU A 569 -1.21 -47.46 15.08
C LEU A 569 -1.17 -47.83 16.56
N THR A 570 -0.40 -48.87 16.86
CA THR A 570 -0.01 -49.23 18.23
C THR A 570 0.87 -48.17 18.90
N THR A 571 1.81 -47.57 18.17
CA THR A 571 2.79 -46.60 18.72
C THR A 571 2.85 -45.27 17.95
N PRO A 572 1.77 -44.45 17.96
CA PRO A 572 1.65 -43.21 17.18
C PRO A 572 2.48 -42.04 17.75
N SER A 573 3.80 -42.18 17.74
CA SER A 573 4.76 -41.20 18.22
C SER A 573 5.26 -40.30 17.08
N LEU A 574 5.47 -39.00 17.35
CA LEU A 574 6.10 -38.13 16.35
C LEU A 574 7.58 -38.46 16.23
N ARG A 575 7.98 -38.92 15.06
CA ARG A 575 9.39 -39.14 14.75
C ARG A 575 9.91 -37.97 13.93
N MET A 576 10.92 -37.28 14.43
CA MET A 576 11.47 -36.06 13.84
C MET A 576 12.67 -36.36 12.93
N ALA A 577 12.74 -35.66 11.82
CA ALA A 577 13.90 -35.53 10.97
C ALA A 577 14.23 -34.05 10.78
N ARG A 578 15.51 -33.72 10.86
CA ARG A 578 16.07 -32.37 10.80
C ARG A 578 17.15 -32.32 9.72
N ALA A 579 17.03 -31.36 8.82
CA ALA A 579 18.05 -31.07 7.82
C ALA A 579 18.65 -29.67 8.05
N ARG A 580 19.98 -29.54 7.96
CA ARG A 580 20.64 -28.22 7.91
C ARG A 580 20.56 -27.68 6.48
N ASN A 581 19.88 -26.56 6.30
CA ASN A 581 19.65 -25.98 4.99
C ASN A 581 20.35 -24.64 4.84
N LEU A 582 20.89 -24.43 3.64
CA LEU A 582 21.24 -23.13 3.13
C LEU A 582 20.00 -22.56 2.44
N LEU A 583 19.61 -21.37 2.86
CA LEU A 583 18.59 -20.58 2.19
C LEU A 583 19.30 -19.67 1.19
N SER A 584 18.82 -19.61 -0.04
CA SER A 584 19.25 -18.58 -0.99
C SER A 584 18.07 -17.97 -1.71
N VAL A 585 18.15 -16.68 -2.01
CA VAL A 585 17.13 -15.93 -2.75
C VAL A 585 17.76 -15.46 -4.05
N ASP A 586 17.10 -15.71 -5.18
CA ASP A 586 17.60 -15.29 -6.49
C ASP A 586 17.25 -13.82 -6.82
N GLY A 587 17.70 -13.34 -7.98
CA GLY A 587 17.41 -11.96 -8.44
C GLY A 587 15.92 -11.68 -8.67
N THR A 588 15.09 -12.72 -8.80
CA THR A 588 13.63 -12.61 -8.92
C THR A 588 12.92 -12.60 -7.56
N GLY A 589 13.63 -12.81 -6.46
CA GLY A 589 13.06 -12.92 -5.11
C GLY A 589 12.46 -14.30 -4.82
N THR A 590 12.83 -15.31 -5.61
CA THR A 590 12.41 -16.69 -5.40
C THR A 590 13.34 -17.35 -4.38
N VAL A 591 12.75 -17.93 -3.34
CA VAL A 591 13.43 -18.65 -2.27
C VAL A 591 13.78 -20.05 -2.74
N SER A 592 15.03 -20.45 -2.52
CA SER A 592 15.46 -21.83 -2.67
C SER A 592 16.09 -22.32 -1.37
N MET A 593 15.96 -23.61 -1.12
CA MET A 593 16.58 -24.27 0.02
C MET A 593 17.42 -25.42 -0.49
N SER A 594 18.65 -25.51 -0.02
CA SER A 594 19.52 -26.65 -0.30
C SER A 594 20.05 -27.21 1.00
N VAL A 595 19.77 -28.48 1.28
CA VAL A 595 20.43 -29.19 2.37
C VAL A 595 21.96 -29.17 2.18
N ARG A 596 22.71 -28.93 3.26
CA ARG A 596 24.18 -28.90 3.27
C ARG A 596 24.75 -30.29 2.97
N SER A 597 25.81 -30.36 2.16
CA SER A 597 26.46 -31.60 1.70
C SER A 597 27.94 -31.66 2.16
N PRO A 598 28.58 -32.85 2.22
CA PRO A 598 28.07 -34.18 1.86
C PRO A 598 27.07 -34.75 2.87
N PHE A 599 26.23 -35.65 2.38
CA PHE A 599 25.36 -36.51 3.20
C PHE A 599 26.07 -37.83 3.41
N ALA A 600 26.24 -38.27 4.66
CA ALA A 600 26.79 -39.58 4.95
C ALA A 600 25.79 -40.40 5.77
N VAL A 601 25.71 -41.70 5.48
CA VAL A 601 24.80 -42.65 6.14
C VAL A 601 25.09 -42.76 7.65
N ASN A 602 26.30 -42.40 8.07
CA ASN A 602 26.78 -42.39 9.45
C ASN A 602 26.70 -41.01 10.14
N ASN A 603 25.95 -40.06 9.60
CA ASN A 603 25.78 -38.74 10.23
C ASN A 603 25.19 -38.88 11.66
N THR A 604 25.77 -38.16 12.61
CA THR A 604 25.38 -38.19 14.04
C THR A 604 24.27 -37.20 14.37
N VAL A 605 23.72 -37.30 15.59
CA VAL A 605 22.64 -36.44 16.08
C VAL A 605 23.05 -34.97 16.03
N PHE A 606 22.24 -34.12 15.38
CA PHE A 606 22.38 -32.67 15.49
C PHE A 606 21.51 -32.17 16.66
N PRO A 607 22.10 -31.86 17.82
CA PRO A 607 21.35 -31.47 19.01
C PRO A 607 20.60 -30.15 18.79
N THR A 608 19.54 -29.94 19.57
CA THR A 608 18.77 -28.67 19.56
C THR A 608 19.59 -27.47 20.02
N ASN A 609 20.58 -27.69 20.89
CA ASN A 609 21.54 -26.69 21.33
C ASN A 609 22.96 -27.17 20.98
N PRO A 610 23.39 -27.03 19.71
CA PRO A 610 24.65 -27.57 19.25
C PRO A 610 25.84 -26.80 19.82
N SER A 611 26.89 -27.55 20.21
CA SER A 611 28.18 -26.98 20.54
C SER A 611 28.87 -26.46 19.26
N ASN A 612 29.89 -25.61 19.40
CA ASN A 612 30.66 -25.15 18.23
C ASN A 612 31.26 -26.32 17.43
N ALA A 613 31.65 -27.40 18.10
CA ALA A 613 32.14 -28.61 17.44
C ALA A 613 31.05 -29.31 16.60
N ASP A 614 29.80 -29.32 17.08
CA ASP A 614 28.67 -29.89 16.33
C ASP A 614 28.34 -29.07 15.08
N ILE A 615 28.47 -27.74 15.16
CA ILE A 615 28.16 -26.79 14.07
C ILE A 615 29.21 -26.87 12.96
N ASP A 616 30.49 -26.96 13.34
CA ASP A 616 31.64 -27.02 12.42
C ASP A 616 31.86 -28.41 11.82
N SER A 617 31.23 -29.45 12.39
CA SER A 617 31.28 -30.80 11.84
C SER A 617 30.64 -30.91 10.45
N VAL A 618 31.34 -31.58 9.54
CA VAL A 618 30.84 -31.98 8.21
C VAL A 618 29.97 -33.24 8.25
N THR A 619 29.89 -33.95 9.37
CA THR A 619 29.11 -35.18 9.57
C THR A 619 27.77 -34.94 10.29
N ASN A 620 27.40 -33.68 10.54
CA ASN A 620 26.21 -33.28 11.27
C ASN A 620 25.21 -32.48 10.41
N ASN A 621 25.24 -32.67 9.10
CA ASN A 621 24.40 -31.92 8.16
C ASN A 621 22.94 -32.40 8.12
N PHE A 622 22.66 -33.58 8.68
CA PHE A 622 21.37 -34.22 8.62
C PHE A 622 21.18 -35.14 9.82
N PHE A 623 20.03 -35.02 10.48
CA PHE A 623 19.66 -35.82 11.63
C PHE A 623 18.28 -36.42 11.44
N VAL A 624 18.14 -37.72 11.70
CA VAL A 624 16.85 -38.39 11.79
C VAL A 624 16.80 -39.03 13.17
N LEU A 625 15.91 -38.59 14.07
CA LEU A 625 15.51 -39.45 15.19
C LEU A 625 14.96 -40.72 14.54
N PRO A 626 15.45 -41.92 14.87
CA PRO A 626 15.64 -42.98 13.89
C PRO A 626 14.32 -43.43 13.27
N TRP A 627 13.85 -42.80 12.18
CA TRP A 627 12.96 -43.48 11.23
C TRP A 627 13.67 -44.78 10.81
N SER A 628 15.00 -44.77 10.73
CA SER A 628 15.84 -45.95 10.57
C SER A 628 17.08 -45.87 11.47
N ASN A 629 17.49 -46.98 12.09
CA ASN A 629 18.80 -47.08 12.75
C ASN A 629 19.85 -47.67 11.77
N PRO A 630 20.86 -46.91 11.32
CA PRO A 630 21.88 -47.41 10.38
C PRO A 630 22.87 -48.41 11.02
N THR A 631 22.86 -48.55 12.35
CA THR A 631 23.79 -49.38 13.14
C THR A 631 23.15 -50.64 13.72
N PHE A 632 21.98 -51.06 13.25
CA PHE A 632 21.52 -52.46 13.43
C PHE A 632 22.29 -53.43 12.51
N LEU A 633 23.59 -53.18 12.34
CA LEU A 633 24.59 -54.22 12.14
C LEU A 633 25.10 -54.62 13.53
N PRO A 634 25.49 -55.87 13.74
CA PRO A 634 25.77 -56.39 15.07
C PRO A 634 27.08 -55.83 15.63
N MET A 635 27.17 -54.55 16.01
CA MET A 635 28.25 -53.97 16.82
C MET A 635 27.69 -52.81 17.67
N GLY A 636 27.50 -53.09 18.96
CA GLY A 636 26.77 -52.24 19.89
C GLY A 636 27.60 -51.08 20.45
N ILE A 637 27.12 -49.84 20.27
CA ILE A 637 27.48 -48.67 21.08
C ILE A 637 26.28 -47.69 21.09
N TYR A 638 25.13 -48.04 21.71
CA TYR A 638 24.06 -47.08 22.02
C TYR A 638 23.41 -47.42 23.37
N SER A 639 23.22 -46.43 24.24
CA SER A 639 22.99 -46.60 25.68
C SER A 639 21.58 -46.26 26.19
N GLY A 640 20.56 -46.29 25.32
CA GLY A 640 19.15 -46.09 25.70
C GLY A 640 18.21 -47.09 25.03
N ALA A 641 17.18 -47.58 25.74
CA ALA A 641 16.22 -48.58 25.23
C ALA A 641 15.31 -48.06 24.08
N GLU A 642 15.22 -46.74 23.89
CA GLU A 642 14.52 -46.10 22.77
C GLU A 642 15.42 -45.86 21.55
N ASP A 643 16.75 -45.81 21.74
CA ASP A 643 17.75 -45.59 20.67
C ASP A 643 18.07 -46.88 19.89
N THR A 644 17.60 -48.03 20.36
CA THR A 644 17.83 -49.37 19.78
C THR A 644 16.63 -49.93 19.02
N LYS A 645 15.67 -49.11 18.58
CA LYS A 645 14.48 -49.57 17.85
C LYS A 645 14.43 -48.98 16.44
N ASP A 646 14.21 -49.83 15.44
CA ASP A 646 13.92 -49.41 14.06
C ASP A 646 12.44 -49.03 13.99
N PHE A 647 12.14 -47.78 13.62
CA PHE A 647 10.77 -47.26 13.56
C PHE A 647 10.20 -47.25 12.14
N MET A 648 10.96 -47.69 11.13
CA MET A 648 10.47 -47.87 9.76
C MET A 648 10.46 -49.35 9.42
N TYR A 649 9.25 -49.87 9.27
CA TYR A 649 9.01 -51.17 8.71
C TYR A 649 9.13 -51.10 7.19
N THR A 650 9.81 -52.06 6.59
CA THR A 650 9.78 -52.27 5.14
C THR A 650 9.21 -53.65 4.91
N ALA A 651 8.20 -53.75 4.06
CA ALA A 651 7.70 -55.04 3.63
C ALA A 651 8.83 -55.87 3.00
N PRO A 652 8.79 -57.20 3.09
CA PRO A 652 9.70 -58.06 2.36
C PRO A 652 9.76 -57.64 0.89
N MET A 653 10.97 -57.61 0.31
CA MET A 653 11.14 -57.26 -1.09
C MET A 653 10.48 -58.33 -1.95
N GLU A 654 9.48 -57.95 -2.74
CA GLU A 654 8.82 -58.82 -3.67
C GLU A 654 9.63 -58.88 -4.97
N TYR A 655 10.23 -60.03 -5.23
CA TYR A 655 10.87 -60.31 -6.51
C TYR A 655 9.85 -60.31 -7.65
N ILE A 656 10.12 -59.49 -8.66
CA ILE A 656 9.28 -59.36 -9.85
C ILE A 656 9.80 -60.26 -10.95
N ALA A 657 11.08 -60.08 -11.32
CA ALA A 657 11.75 -60.76 -12.43
C ALA A 657 13.25 -60.39 -12.51
N SER A 658 13.96 -61.01 -13.44
CA SER A 658 15.36 -60.72 -13.79
C SER A 658 15.51 -60.51 -15.30
N ASN A 659 16.58 -59.83 -15.71
CA ASN A 659 16.97 -59.78 -17.12
C ASN A 659 17.60 -61.09 -17.62
N GLU A 660 17.97 -62.02 -16.73
CA GLU A 660 18.56 -63.30 -17.10
C GLU A 660 17.54 -64.43 -17.03
N GLY A 661 17.29 -65.06 -18.18
CA GLY A 661 16.37 -66.19 -18.27
C GLY A 661 16.80 -67.40 -17.42
N GLY A 662 18.09 -67.54 -17.11
CA GLY A 662 18.59 -68.58 -16.18
C GLY A 662 18.15 -68.33 -14.73
N VAL A 663 18.02 -67.07 -14.32
CA VAL A 663 17.52 -66.72 -12.99
C VAL A 663 16.03 -67.03 -12.89
N ASP A 664 15.22 -66.55 -13.84
CA ASP A 664 13.76 -66.71 -13.77
C ASP A 664 13.27 -68.12 -14.08
N ASN A 665 13.94 -68.84 -14.98
CA ASN A 665 13.48 -70.17 -15.45
C ASN A 665 14.19 -71.35 -14.76
N ILE A 666 15.32 -71.13 -14.10
CA ILE A 666 16.10 -72.21 -13.46
C ILE A 666 16.28 -71.93 -11.97
N LEU A 667 16.86 -70.79 -11.60
CA LEU A 667 17.15 -70.48 -10.20
C LEU A 667 15.87 -70.30 -9.37
N VAL A 668 14.96 -69.41 -9.80
CA VAL A 668 13.70 -69.11 -9.09
C VAL A 668 12.83 -70.36 -8.87
N PRO A 669 12.68 -71.29 -9.84
CA PRO A 669 12.03 -72.58 -9.61
C PRO A 669 12.80 -73.53 -8.68
N LEU A 670 14.13 -73.51 -8.72
CA LEU A 670 14.99 -74.41 -7.94
C LEU A 670 15.03 -74.07 -6.45
N ILE A 671 15.20 -72.79 -6.12
CA ILE A 671 15.30 -72.32 -4.72
C ILE A 671 14.01 -71.68 -4.22
N GLY A 672 13.05 -71.44 -5.11
CA GLY A 672 11.77 -70.80 -4.79
C GLY A 672 11.86 -69.27 -4.75
N ARG A 673 10.79 -68.60 -5.20
CA ARG A 673 10.66 -67.13 -5.14
C ARG A 673 10.89 -66.58 -3.74
N GLY A 674 10.39 -67.26 -2.70
CA GLY A 674 10.56 -66.86 -1.31
C GLY A 674 12.03 -66.80 -0.87
N THR A 675 12.89 -67.68 -1.39
CA THR A 675 14.32 -67.69 -1.06
C THR A 675 15.06 -66.53 -1.73
N VAL A 676 14.73 -66.21 -2.98
CA VAL A 676 15.25 -65.01 -3.68
C VAL A 676 14.83 -63.71 -2.98
N GLN A 677 13.59 -63.68 -2.48
CA GLN A 677 13.07 -62.57 -1.67
C GLN A 677 13.80 -62.46 -0.31
N ASN A 678 14.10 -63.58 0.36
CA ASN A 678 14.87 -63.60 1.61
C ASN A 678 16.31 -63.12 1.40
N LEU A 679 16.90 -63.44 0.25
CA LEU A 679 18.24 -63.03 -0.16
C LEU A 679 18.33 -61.49 -0.33
N ALA A 680 17.35 -60.90 -1.00
CA ALA A 680 17.18 -59.45 -1.06
C ALA A 680 16.87 -58.85 0.33
N GLY A 681 16.17 -59.60 1.19
CA GLY A 681 15.85 -59.24 2.57
C GLY A 681 17.06 -58.89 3.44
N GLY A 682 18.24 -59.47 3.18
CA GLY A 682 19.48 -59.16 3.91
C GLY A 682 20.02 -57.75 3.65
N THR A 683 19.55 -57.07 2.60
CA THR A 683 20.05 -55.76 2.15
C THR A 683 19.14 -54.60 2.56
N VAL A 684 17.93 -54.95 2.99
CA VAL A 684 16.87 -54.04 3.43
C VAL A 684 17.33 -53.03 4.49
N PRO A 685 18.12 -53.39 5.53
CA PRO A 685 18.60 -52.42 6.53
C PRO A 685 19.40 -51.25 5.94
N TYR A 686 20.16 -51.50 4.86
CA TYR A 686 20.98 -50.49 4.20
C TYR A 686 20.16 -49.53 3.34
N VAL A 687 19.07 -50.02 2.76
CA VAL A 687 18.20 -49.27 1.86
C VAL A 687 17.28 -48.31 2.65
N LYS A 688 16.87 -48.68 3.87
CA LYS A 688 16.01 -47.88 4.77
C LYS A 688 16.54 -46.46 5.01
N GLY A 689 17.75 -46.33 5.53
CA GLY A 689 18.30 -45.01 5.88
C GLY A 689 18.45 -44.08 4.69
N ILE A 690 18.82 -44.64 3.54
CA ILE A 690 19.01 -43.90 2.29
C ILE A 690 17.68 -43.39 1.75
N ILE A 691 16.64 -44.23 1.73
CA ILE A 691 15.29 -43.83 1.27
C ILE A 691 14.79 -42.62 2.04
N THR A 692 14.87 -42.67 3.37
CA THR A 692 14.40 -41.58 4.22
C THR A 692 15.19 -40.29 3.98
N GLN A 693 16.52 -40.38 3.85
CA GLN A 693 17.39 -39.22 3.61
C GLN A 693 17.05 -38.51 2.29
N TYR A 694 16.94 -39.25 1.19
CA TYR A 694 16.66 -38.67 -0.12
C TYR A 694 15.21 -38.20 -0.25
N MET A 695 14.24 -38.85 0.40
CA MET A 695 12.85 -38.38 0.43
C MET A 695 12.76 -37.02 1.11
N LEU A 696 13.42 -36.88 2.26
CA LEU A 696 13.46 -35.63 3.01
C LEU A 696 14.23 -34.55 2.26
N LYS A 697 15.31 -34.91 1.54
CA LYS A 697 16.00 -33.98 0.63
C LYS A 697 15.04 -33.43 -0.42
N ASP A 698 14.23 -34.27 -1.06
CA ASP A 698 13.24 -33.82 -2.04
C ASP A 698 12.15 -32.94 -1.39
N ILE A 699 11.65 -33.29 -0.22
CA ILE A 699 10.69 -32.44 0.51
C ILE A 699 11.31 -31.06 0.79
N VAL A 700 12.56 -31.02 1.28
CA VAL A 700 13.26 -29.80 1.67
C VAL A 700 13.68 -28.95 0.46
N GLN A 701 14.16 -29.57 -0.61
CA GLN A 701 14.71 -28.85 -1.77
C GLN A 701 13.66 -28.55 -2.85
N ARG A 702 12.57 -29.33 -2.92
CA ARG A 702 11.53 -29.19 -3.94
C ARG A 702 10.19 -28.74 -3.38
N ILE A 703 9.70 -29.34 -2.29
CA ILE A 703 8.33 -29.03 -1.82
C ILE A 703 8.32 -27.76 -0.96
N ALA A 704 9.17 -27.69 0.07
CA ALA A 704 9.21 -26.55 0.98
C ALA A 704 9.44 -25.22 0.23
N PRO A 705 10.37 -25.11 -0.75
CA PRO A 705 10.56 -23.87 -1.50
C PRO A 705 9.32 -23.51 -2.34
N ASN A 706 8.64 -24.47 -2.95
CA ASN A 706 7.40 -24.20 -3.70
C ASN A 706 6.29 -23.67 -2.79
N VAL A 707 6.12 -24.23 -1.59
CA VAL A 707 5.14 -23.73 -0.61
C VAL A 707 5.52 -22.34 -0.11
N LEU A 708 6.79 -22.12 0.27
CA LEU A 708 7.28 -20.82 0.70
C LEU A 708 7.14 -19.77 -0.39
N ASN A 709 7.49 -20.09 -1.64
CA ASN A 709 7.34 -19.21 -2.80
C ASN A 709 5.89 -18.97 -3.19
N SER A 710 4.96 -19.81 -2.76
CA SER A 710 3.54 -19.55 -2.98
C SER A 710 2.99 -18.51 -2.01
N VAL A 711 3.60 -18.38 -0.83
CA VAL A 711 3.32 -17.28 0.10
C VAL A 711 4.13 -16.04 -0.29
N VAL A 712 5.46 -16.15 -0.30
CA VAL A 712 6.39 -15.04 -0.57
C VAL A 712 6.27 -14.53 -2.01
N GLY A 713 6.15 -15.44 -2.98
CA GLY A 713 5.94 -15.06 -4.38
C GLY A 713 4.52 -14.56 -4.67
N ALA A 714 3.50 -14.89 -3.86
CA ALA A 714 2.20 -14.20 -3.95
C ALA A 714 2.33 -12.74 -3.51
N LEU A 715 3.07 -12.47 -2.43
CA LEU A 715 3.37 -11.10 -1.99
C LEU A 715 4.12 -10.31 -3.07
N ARG A 716 4.97 -10.96 -3.88
CA ARG A 716 5.71 -10.34 -4.99
C ARG A 716 4.83 -10.06 -6.21
N ASP A 717 4.11 -11.07 -6.70
CA ASP A 717 3.45 -11.02 -8.01
C ASP A 717 2.06 -10.35 -7.92
N ASP A 718 1.23 -10.83 -6.98
CA ASP A 718 -0.15 -10.39 -6.80
C ASP A 718 -0.23 -9.24 -5.79
N GLY A 719 0.54 -9.32 -4.70
CA GLY A 719 0.49 -8.40 -3.58
C GLY A 719 -0.71 -8.62 -2.66
N VAL A 720 -0.71 -7.90 -1.54
CA VAL A 720 -1.80 -7.86 -0.57
C VAL A 720 -2.63 -6.61 -0.82
N THR A 721 -3.88 -6.80 -1.27
CA THR A 721 -4.83 -5.70 -1.44
C THR A 721 -5.51 -5.38 -0.12
N ILE A 722 -5.22 -4.21 0.41
CA ILE A 722 -5.85 -3.58 1.56
C ILE A 722 -6.94 -2.66 1.01
N GLN A 723 -8.21 -2.97 1.25
CA GLN A 723 -9.30 -2.04 0.96
C GLN A 723 -9.43 -1.07 2.13
N LEU A 724 -9.45 0.22 1.83
CA LEU A 724 -9.81 1.22 2.82
C LEU A 724 -11.27 0.98 3.29
N PRO A 725 -11.60 1.30 4.55
CA PRO A 725 -12.90 0.97 5.13
C PRO A 725 -14.09 1.55 4.37
N SER A 726 -15.22 0.84 4.40
CA SER A 726 -16.46 1.23 3.72
C SER A 726 -17.17 2.44 4.33
N TYR A 727 -16.82 2.82 5.56
CA TYR A 727 -17.41 3.97 6.25
C TYR A 727 -16.64 5.27 6.01
N LEU A 728 -15.45 5.23 5.40
CA LEU A 728 -14.79 6.45 4.97
C LEU A 728 -15.65 7.14 3.90
N PRO A 729 -15.68 8.48 3.86
CA PRO A 729 -16.40 9.19 2.82
C PRO A 729 -15.80 8.93 1.44
N ASP A 730 -16.61 9.07 0.39
CA ASP A 730 -16.11 9.08 -0.99
C ASP A 730 -15.09 10.22 -1.18
N PRO A 731 -14.03 10.02 -1.98
CA PRO A 731 -13.71 8.85 -2.80
C PRO A 731 -12.87 7.77 -2.09
N LEU A 732 -12.55 7.94 -0.80
CA LEU A 732 -11.69 7.01 -0.04
C LEU A 732 -12.40 5.70 0.34
N ARG A 733 -13.74 5.68 0.32
CA ARG A 733 -14.55 4.50 0.56
C ARG A 733 -14.13 3.33 -0.32
N ASN A 734 -13.79 2.19 0.30
CA ASN A 734 -13.38 0.96 -0.40
C ASN A 734 -12.20 1.15 -1.38
N PHE A 735 -11.38 2.18 -1.19
CA PHE A 735 -10.24 2.44 -2.07
C PHE A 735 -9.21 1.29 -1.93
N PRO A 736 -8.88 0.55 -3.00
CA PRO A 736 -7.94 -0.57 -2.91
C PRO A 736 -6.49 -0.07 -2.97
N LEU A 737 -5.68 -0.48 -2.00
CA LEU A 737 -4.22 -0.31 -1.98
C LEU A 737 -3.55 -1.69 -1.95
N THR A 738 -2.86 -2.04 -3.02
CA THR A 738 -2.13 -3.30 -3.14
C THR A 738 -0.67 -3.10 -2.79
N VAL A 739 -0.20 -3.82 -1.77
CA VAL A 739 1.20 -3.84 -1.31
C VAL A 739 1.90 -5.06 -1.90
N LYS A 740 2.95 -4.84 -2.68
CA LYS A 740 3.83 -5.90 -3.19
C LYS A 740 5.15 -5.89 -2.44
N MET A 741 5.67 -7.07 -2.15
CA MET A 741 6.91 -7.25 -1.41
C MET A 741 7.77 -8.30 -2.09
N LYS A 742 9.05 -7.99 -2.27
CA LYS A 742 10.03 -8.90 -2.87
C LYS A 742 11.26 -9.00 -1.96
N LEU A 743 11.63 -10.22 -1.60
CA LEU A 743 12.90 -10.51 -0.93
C LEU A 743 14.06 -10.31 -1.90
N ARG A 744 15.18 -9.76 -1.42
CA ARG A 744 16.40 -9.59 -2.22
C ARG A 744 17.40 -10.72 -2.00
N THR A 745 18.43 -10.78 -2.86
CA THR A 745 19.49 -11.80 -2.85
C THR A 745 20.38 -11.76 -1.60
N ASP A 746 20.36 -10.67 -0.85
CA ASP A 746 21.09 -10.47 0.41
C ASP A 746 20.32 -10.97 1.64
N SER A 747 19.21 -11.69 1.43
CA SER A 747 18.49 -12.39 2.49
C SER A 747 19.38 -13.40 3.19
N VAL A 748 19.55 -13.27 4.51
CA VAL A 748 20.45 -14.11 5.30
C VAL A 748 19.82 -14.53 6.62
N ILE A 749 20.18 -15.73 7.08
CA ILE A 749 19.87 -16.17 8.44
C ILE A 749 20.89 -15.55 9.39
N LYS A 750 20.41 -14.91 10.47
CA LYS A 750 21.26 -14.30 11.50
C LYS A 750 20.98 -14.91 12.87
N HIS A 751 22.04 -14.93 13.69
CA HIS A 751 22.02 -15.36 15.08
C HIS A 751 22.99 -14.50 15.88
N ASP A 752 22.50 -13.77 16.89
CA ASP A 752 23.29 -12.95 17.81
C ASP A 752 22.82 -13.17 19.24
N GLY A 753 23.43 -14.13 19.94
CA GLY A 753 23.05 -14.57 21.26
C GLY A 753 21.58 -15.05 21.32
N VAL A 754 20.69 -14.17 21.78
CA VAL A 754 19.26 -14.44 21.94
C VAL A 754 18.45 -14.05 20.69
N ASN A 755 18.95 -13.14 19.84
CA ASN A 755 18.26 -12.73 18.62
C ASN A 755 18.52 -13.73 17.49
N LYS A 756 17.46 -14.27 16.90
CA LYS A 756 17.52 -15.29 15.85
C LYS A 756 16.41 -15.07 14.82
N GLY A 757 16.74 -15.12 13.54
CA GLY A 757 15.75 -14.97 12.48
C GLY A 757 16.30 -14.87 11.06
N LEU A 758 15.40 -14.70 10.11
CA LEU A 758 15.70 -14.36 8.72
C LEU A 758 15.67 -12.83 8.57
N VAL A 759 16.77 -12.25 8.10
CA VAL A 759 16.91 -10.81 7.84
C VAL A 759 17.06 -10.58 6.34
N SER A 760 16.25 -9.70 5.77
CA SER A 760 16.23 -9.45 4.33
C SER A 760 15.95 -7.99 4.01
N ASN A 761 16.64 -7.45 3.01
CA ASN A 761 16.23 -6.20 2.39
C ASN A 761 15.07 -6.46 1.44
N LEU A 762 14.10 -5.55 1.49
CA LEU A 762 12.83 -5.71 0.78
C LEU A 762 12.70 -4.64 -0.29
N ASP A 763 12.34 -5.08 -1.50
CA ASP A 763 11.75 -4.19 -2.47
C ASP A 763 10.25 -4.13 -2.22
N LEU A 764 9.69 -2.93 -2.05
CA LEU A 764 8.25 -2.75 -1.82
C LEU A 764 7.62 -1.93 -2.93
N SER A 765 6.34 -2.17 -3.18
CA SER A 765 5.52 -1.34 -4.05
C SER A 765 4.14 -1.16 -3.43
N PHE A 766 3.64 0.06 -3.42
CA PHE A 766 2.22 0.37 -3.29
C PHE A 766 1.65 0.65 -4.67
N SER A 767 0.47 0.13 -4.95
CA SER A 767 -0.26 0.37 -6.20
C SER A 767 -1.76 0.37 -5.94
N SER A 768 -2.53 1.02 -6.81
CA SER A 768 -3.98 0.98 -6.76
C SER A 768 -4.57 0.79 -8.15
N ASN A 769 -5.60 -0.04 -8.24
CA ASN A 769 -6.42 -0.21 -9.43
C ASN A 769 -7.75 0.56 -9.33
N TYR A 770 -7.87 1.52 -8.40
CA TYR A 770 -9.07 2.34 -8.26
C TYR A 770 -9.43 3.05 -9.57
N VAL A 771 -10.71 3.16 -9.82
CA VAL A 771 -11.29 3.91 -10.94
C VAL A 771 -12.30 4.87 -10.35
N ASP A 772 -12.14 6.16 -10.64
CA ASP A 772 -13.06 7.21 -10.16
C ASP A 772 -14.49 6.90 -10.65
N PRO A 773 -15.48 6.80 -9.74
CA PRO A 773 -16.87 6.55 -10.10
C PRO A 773 -17.46 7.62 -11.02
N GLN A 774 -16.91 8.84 -11.02
CA GLN A 774 -17.32 9.93 -11.91
C GLN A 774 -16.66 9.87 -13.29
N GLY A 775 -15.82 8.86 -13.56
CA GLY A 775 -15.15 8.68 -14.85
C GLY A 775 -14.07 9.72 -15.16
N ARG A 776 -13.65 10.54 -14.18
CA ARG A 776 -12.55 11.48 -14.34
C ARG A 776 -11.27 10.66 -14.30
N GLY A 777 -10.62 10.47 -15.45
CA GLY A 777 -9.40 9.65 -15.56
C GLY A 777 -8.26 10.09 -14.63
N LEU A 778 -7.10 9.45 -14.77
CA LEU A 778 -5.92 9.70 -13.94
C LEU A 778 -5.47 11.16 -13.99
N ARG A 779 -4.88 11.66 -12.89
CA ARG A 779 -4.17 12.94 -12.90
C ARG A 779 -2.88 12.82 -13.73
N ASN A 780 -2.56 13.89 -14.45
CA ASN A 780 -1.43 13.95 -15.37
C ASN A 780 -0.27 14.77 -14.78
N GLN A 781 0.93 14.46 -15.26
CA GLN A 781 2.15 15.24 -15.02
C GLN A 781 2.63 15.80 -16.37
N THR A 782 3.03 17.08 -16.43
CA THR A 782 3.31 17.78 -17.71
C THR A 782 4.79 18.06 -17.99
N ALA A 783 5.67 17.90 -16.99
CA ALA A 783 7.12 18.11 -17.12
C ALA A 783 7.88 16.78 -17.25
N LYS A 784 8.31 16.21 -16.13
CA LYS A 784 8.82 14.83 -16.05
C LYS A 784 7.78 13.93 -15.39
N THR A 785 7.79 12.65 -15.74
CA THR A 785 6.87 11.67 -15.18
C THR A 785 7.57 10.81 -14.14
N GLY A 786 6.89 10.56 -13.02
CA GLY A 786 7.41 9.75 -11.93
C GLY A 786 7.11 10.37 -10.56
N MET A 787 7.36 9.55 -9.53
CA MET A 787 7.32 9.96 -8.14
C MET A 787 8.71 10.40 -7.68
N VAL A 788 8.78 11.43 -6.84
CA VAL A 788 10.01 11.84 -6.17
C VAL A 788 10.40 10.82 -5.08
N ILE A 789 11.63 10.34 -5.15
CA ILE A 789 12.27 9.52 -4.12
C ILE A 789 13.38 10.29 -3.42
N THR A 790 13.57 9.99 -2.15
CA THR A 790 14.57 10.62 -1.28
C THR A 790 15.74 9.69 -0.97
N ARG A 791 15.53 8.37 -0.99
CA ARG A 791 16.59 7.38 -0.79
C ARG A 791 17.34 7.07 -2.09
N ASN A 792 18.63 6.78 -1.97
CA ASN A 792 19.40 6.17 -3.05
C ASN A 792 19.11 4.66 -3.12
N PRO A 793 18.53 4.13 -4.21
CA PRO A 793 18.24 2.70 -4.34
C PRO A 793 19.50 1.82 -4.43
N ALA A 794 20.68 2.39 -4.67
CA ALA A 794 21.94 1.63 -4.71
C ALA A 794 22.46 1.24 -3.32
N THR A 795 22.02 1.93 -2.25
CA THR A 795 22.49 1.66 -0.88
C THR A 795 21.55 0.70 -0.15
N PRO A 796 22.05 -0.43 0.38
CA PRO A 796 21.26 -1.37 1.18
C PRO A 796 20.55 -0.69 2.37
N PHE A 797 19.43 -1.25 2.82
CA PHE A 797 18.71 -0.72 3.97
C PHE A 797 19.39 -1.19 5.29
N PRO A 798 19.54 -0.32 6.31
CA PRO A 798 20.07 -0.73 7.61
C PRO A 798 19.24 -1.87 8.23
N SER A 799 19.90 -2.88 8.80
CA SER A 799 19.24 -4.06 9.37
C SER A 799 19.70 -4.44 10.78
N THR A 800 20.76 -3.81 11.28
CA THR A 800 21.40 -4.19 12.55
C THR A 800 20.48 -3.90 13.74
N TYR A 801 20.02 -2.65 13.87
CA TYR A 801 19.16 -2.26 14.98
C TYR A 801 17.86 -3.07 15.02
N GLN A 802 17.20 -3.22 13.86
CA GLN A 802 15.99 -4.01 13.70
C GLN A 802 16.15 -5.44 14.23
N PHE A 803 17.27 -6.08 13.89
CA PHE A 803 17.58 -7.43 14.34
C PHE A 803 17.81 -7.50 15.85
N THR A 804 18.46 -6.50 16.46
CA THR A 804 18.62 -6.47 17.93
C THR A 804 17.30 -6.40 18.70
N GLN A 805 16.24 -5.89 18.07
CA GLN A 805 14.92 -5.75 18.68
C GLN A 805 14.04 -7.01 18.52
N SER A 806 14.45 -8.01 17.73
CA SER A 806 13.59 -9.14 17.36
C SER A 806 13.25 -10.07 18.52
N ASN A 807 14.16 -10.25 19.49
CA ASN A 807 13.88 -11.09 20.66
C ASN A 807 12.89 -10.43 21.63
N ALA A 808 13.00 -9.10 21.84
CA ALA A 808 12.08 -8.37 22.72
C ALA A 808 10.70 -8.17 22.09
N ASN A 809 10.63 -8.21 20.75
CA ASN A 809 9.41 -8.02 19.98
C ASN A 809 9.28 -9.13 18.91
N PRO A 810 8.89 -10.36 19.31
CA PRO A 810 8.75 -11.48 18.38
C PRO A 810 7.66 -11.22 17.34
N GLY A 811 7.78 -11.85 16.19
CA GLY A 811 6.95 -11.69 15.00
C GLY A 811 7.73 -11.20 13.76
N PHE A 812 7.03 -10.46 12.90
CA PHE A 812 7.62 -9.83 11.72
C PHE A 812 7.89 -8.35 11.99
N LEU A 813 9.16 -7.96 12.03
CA LEU A 813 9.55 -6.54 12.09
C LEU A 813 9.79 -6.00 10.68
N LEU A 814 9.29 -4.79 10.43
CA LEU A 814 9.35 -4.11 9.16
C LEU A 814 9.85 -2.68 9.37
N SER A 815 10.93 -2.34 8.68
CA SER A 815 11.39 -0.95 8.57
C SER A 815 10.98 -0.36 7.24
N LEU A 816 10.42 0.85 7.24
CA LEU A 816 9.91 1.52 6.05
C LEU A 816 10.53 2.90 5.89
N HIS A 817 11.04 3.18 4.69
CA HIS A 817 11.44 4.52 4.30
C HIS A 817 10.24 5.40 3.92
N SER A 818 10.38 6.74 3.99
CA SER A 818 9.30 7.68 3.63
C SER A 818 8.88 7.58 2.16
N ASP A 819 9.74 7.02 1.30
CA ASP A 819 9.42 6.80 -0.12
C ASP A 819 8.27 5.78 -0.30
N THR A 820 8.09 4.82 0.61
CA THR A 820 6.94 3.90 0.60
C THR A 820 5.62 4.61 0.81
N ILE A 821 5.59 5.50 1.82
CA ILE A 821 4.43 6.31 2.16
C ILE A 821 4.17 7.31 1.03
N SER A 822 5.22 7.90 0.46
CA SER A 822 5.12 8.78 -0.70
C SER A 822 4.54 8.06 -1.92
N GLN A 823 4.85 6.78 -2.13
CA GLN A 823 4.28 5.97 -3.20
C GLN A 823 2.78 5.72 -3.00
N ALA A 824 2.37 5.37 -1.79
CA ALA A 824 0.95 5.26 -1.46
C ALA A 824 0.21 6.60 -1.68
N ALA A 825 0.79 7.72 -1.22
CA ALA A 825 0.23 9.06 -1.41
C ALA A 825 0.15 9.46 -2.90
N PHE A 826 1.17 9.11 -3.69
CA PHE A 826 1.18 9.35 -5.14
C PHE A 826 0.06 8.60 -5.84
N HIS A 827 -0.19 7.33 -5.50
CA HIS A 827 -1.31 6.56 -6.08
C HIS A 827 -2.66 7.11 -5.68
N LEU A 828 -2.84 7.51 -4.42
CA LEU A 828 -4.06 8.20 -3.96
C LEU A 828 -4.30 9.49 -4.76
N TRP A 829 -3.26 10.27 -5.00
CA TRP A 829 -3.33 11.48 -5.82
C TRP A 829 -3.66 11.17 -7.29
N GLN A 830 -2.88 10.29 -7.93
CA GLN A 830 -3.01 9.97 -9.36
C GLN A 830 -4.41 9.41 -9.68
N ARG A 831 -4.98 8.66 -8.75
CA ARG A 831 -6.29 8.00 -8.87
C ARG A 831 -7.45 8.85 -8.31
N ARG A 832 -7.21 10.13 -7.98
CA ARG A 832 -8.21 11.06 -7.43
C ARG A 832 -8.84 10.65 -6.10
N GLY A 833 -8.18 9.77 -5.35
CA GLY A 833 -8.56 9.40 -3.98
C GLY A 833 -8.46 10.56 -2.98
N LEU A 834 -7.81 11.67 -3.33
CA LEU A 834 -7.67 12.87 -2.51
C LEU A 834 -8.58 14.03 -2.96
N ASP A 835 -9.45 13.82 -3.96
CA ASP A 835 -10.42 14.83 -4.40
C ASP A 835 -11.61 14.85 -3.43
N ILE A 836 -11.54 15.66 -2.37
CA ILE A 836 -12.52 15.69 -1.29
C ILE A 836 -13.59 16.74 -1.57
N THR A 837 -14.86 16.35 -1.53
CA THR A 837 -15.99 17.30 -1.55
C THR A 837 -16.60 17.37 -0.16
N MET A 838 -16.36 18.48 0.54
CA MET A 838 -16.94 18.73 1.85
C MET A 838 -18.35 19.28 1.66
N ASN A 839 -19.34 18.45 1.98
CA ASN A 839 -20.76 18.79 1.97
C ASN A 839 -21.43 18.25 3.24
N LYS A 840 -22.74 18.49 3.41
CA LYS A 840 -23.47 18.04 4.59
C LYS A 840 -23.37 16.52 4.83
N SER A 841 -23.54 15.72 3.77
CA SER A 841 -23.45 14.26 3.84
C SER A 841 -22.06 13.77 4.26
N PHE A 842 -21.00 14.41 3.76
CA PHE A 842 -19.63 14.14 4.15
C PHE A 842 -19.40 14.39 5.65
N ILE A 843 -19.88 15.52 6.17
CA ILE A 843 -19.75 15.85 7.61
C ILE A 843 -20.59 14.93 8.49
N GLU A 844 -21.82 14.58 8.07
CA GLU A 844 -22.67 13.62 8.79
C GLU A 844 -22.01 12.23 8.86
N THR A 845 -21.39 11.78 7.77
CA THR A 845 -20.64 10.51 7.73
C THR A 845 -19.48 10.54 8.73
N ILE A 846 -18.72 11.63 8.77
CA ILE A 846 -17.60 11.79 9.71
C ILE A 846 -18.09 11.87 11.15
N ASN A 847 -19.14 12.65 11.43
CA ASN A 847 -19.72 12.79 12.77
C ASN A 847 -20.24 11.47 13.33
N SER A 848 -20.83 10.65 12.46
CA SER A 848 -21.33 9.33 12.84
C SER A 848 -20.20 8.42 13.35
N TYR A 849 -18.97 8.62 12.85
CA TYR A 849 -17.82 7.80 13.19
C TYR A 849 -16.91 8.42 14.26
N SER A 850 -16.67 9.74 14.21
CA SER A 850 -15.73 10.44 15.09
C SER A 850 -16.28 10.68 16.51
N GLY A 851 -17.50 10.24 16.82
CA GLY A 851 -18.15 10.41 18.12
C GLY A 851 -18.68 11.81 18.40
N GLY A 852 -19.07 12.57 17.37
CA GLY A 852 -19.64 13.92 17.50
C GLY A 852 -18.64 14.96 18.01
N ASN A 853 -17.88 15.59 17.10
CA ASN A 853 -16.98 16.68 17.47
C ASN A 853 -17.72 18.04 17.35
N PRO A 854 -17.72 18.90 18.39
CA PRO A 854 -18.34 20.24 18.35
C PRO A 854 -17.85 21.12 17.18
N LEU A 855 -16.61 20.95 16.73
CA LEU A 855 -16.04 21.65 15.58
C LEU A 855 -16.81 21.38 14.27
N PHE A 856 -17.39 20.18 14.12
CA PHE A 856 -18.18 19.85 12.93
C PHE A 856 -19.57 20.51 12.95
N GLN A 857 -20.11 20.88 14.11
CA GLN A 857 -21.34 21.67 14.18
C GLN A 857 -21.12 23.11 13.68
N LEU A 858 -19.98 23.74 14.04
CA LEU A 858 -19.55 25.03 13.48
C LEU A 858 -19.28 24.96 11.97
N THR A 859 -18.91 23.80 11.45
CA THR A 859 -18.72 23.63 10.00
C THR A 859 -20.06 23.56 9.27
N THR A 860 -21.08 22.91 9.86
CA THR A 860 -22.40 22.79 9.22
C THR A 860 -23.10 24.13 9.02
N THR A 861 -22.83 25.14 9.85
CA THR A 861 -23.34 26.50 9.64
C THR A 861 -22.66 27.18 8.45
N LEU A 862 -21.35 27.01 8.27
CA LEU A 862 -20.59 27.54 7.12
C LEU A 862 -20.87 26.78 5.80
N LEU A 863 -21.57 25.64 5.85
CA LEU A 863 -22.10 24.94 4.67
C LEU A 863 -23.40 25.57 4.12
N LYS A 864 -23.81 26.73 4.64
CA LYS A 864 -24.87 27.57 4.07
C LYS A 864 -24.28 28.85 3.49
N ALA A 865 -24.90 29.35 2.42
CA ALA A 865 -24.44 30.58 1.79
C ALA A 865 -24.63 31.80 2.70
N SER A 866 -25.66 31.82 3.54
CA SER A 866 -26.00 32.95 4.42
C SER A 866 -24.80 33.50 5.23
N PRO A 867 -24.05 32.70 6.02
CA PRO A 867 -22.85 33.19 6.73
C PRO A 867 -21.76 33.75 5.81
N ILE A 868 -21.50 33.11 4.67
CA ILE A 868 -20.50 33.58 3.70
C ILE A 868 -20.92 34.93 3.11
N ILE A 869 -22.20 35.10 2.79
CA ILE A 869 -22.76 36.34 2.26
C ILE A 869 -22.65 37.46 3.32
N THR A 870 -22.92 37.17 4.60
CA THR A 870 -22.79 38.20 5.67
C THR A 870 -21.37 38.70 5.87
N ILE A 871 -20.35 37.87 5.61
CA ILE A 871 -18.94 38.27 5.71
C ILE A 871 -18.50 39.03 4.45
N LEU A 872 -18.78 38.47 3.27
CA LEU A 872 -18.31 39.05 2.00
C LEU A 872 -19.10 40.30 1.59
N ALA A 873 -20.34 40.44 2.05
CA ALA A 873 -21.23 41.53 1.73
C ALA A 873 -22.14 41.90 2.93
N PRO A 874 -21.58 42.54 3.98
CA PRO A 874 -22.35 42.90 5.17
C PRO A 874 -23.59 43.75 4.84
N GLY A 875 -24.76 43.35 5.35
CA GLY A 875 -26.03 44.06 5.15
C GLY A 875 -26.76 43.77 3.83
N ARG A 876 -26.34 42.76 3.06
CA ARG A 876 -26.98 42.34 1.79
C ARG A 876 -27.71 41.00 1.93
N GLU A 877 -28.77 40.83 1.14
CA GLU A 877 -29.59 39.60 1.10
C GLU A 877 -29.17 38.60 0.00
N LYS A 878 -28.29 39.00 -0.93
CA LYS A 878 -27.83 38.17 -2.07
C LYS A 878 -26.47 38.62 -2.58
N LEU A 879 -25.74 37.73 -3.24
CA LEU A 879 -24.59 38.09 -4.09
C LEU A 879 -25.00 38.01 -5.56
N GLN A 880 -24.84 39.10 -6.30
CA GLN A 880 -25.19 39.19 -7.71
C GLN A 880 -23.97 39.62 -8.52
N GLY A 881 -23.73 38.94 -9.63
CA GLY A 881 -22.60 39.20 -10.52
C GLY A 881 -22.92 38.87 -11.97
N LEU A 882 -21.89 38.84 -12.82
CA LEU A 882 -22.03 38.56 -14.26
C LEU A 882 -21.38 37.23 -14.65
N ASN A 883 -22.06 36.44 -15.47
CA ASN A 883 -21.51 35.22 -16.04
C ASN A 883 -20.47 35.50 -17.15
N GLY A 884 -19.83 34.45 -17.70
CA GLY A 884 -18.81 34.57 -18.75
C GLY A 884 -19.27 35.26 -20.04
N SER A 885 -20.58 35.38 -20.27
CA SER A 885 -21.20 36.09 -21.40
C SER A 885 -21.65 37.51 -21.05
N ASN A 886 -21.23 38.05 -19.90
CA ASN A 886 -21.61 39.37 -19.36
C ASN A 886 -23.11 39.54 -19.07
N ALA A 887 -23.88 38.46 -18.99
CA ALA A 887 -25.25 38.48 -18.51
C ALA A 887 -25.29 38.30 -16.99
N LEU A 888 -26.37 38.74 -16.34
CA LEU A 888 -26.58 38.50 -14.92
C LEU A 888 -26.44 37.01 -14.60
N ALA A 889 -25.47 36.67 -13.76
CA ALA A 889 -25.38 35.34 -13.17
C ALA A 889 -26.56 35.15 -12.22
N PRO A 890 -27.07 33.91 -12.07
CA PRO A 890 -28.06 33.61 -11.05
C PRO A 890 -27.51 34.00 -9.67
N ALA A 891 -28.25 34.84 -8.94
CA ALA A 891 -27.78 35.38 -7.67
C ALA A 891 -27.60 34.27 -6.63
N ALA A 892 -26.55 34.37 -5.81
CA ALA A 892 -26.38 33.49 -4.67
C ALA A 892 -27.39 33.84 -3.60
N LYS A 893 -28.19 32.85 -3.21
CA LYS A 893 -29.28 33.02 -2.26
C LYS A 893 -28.87 32.48 -0.88
N PRO A 894 -29.35 33.08 0.23
CA PRO A 894 -28.98 32.68 1.59
C PRO A 894 -29.21 31.20 1.91
N TYR A 895 -30.25 30.60 1.30
CA TYR A 895 -30.63 29.19 1.50
C TYR A 895 -29.80 28.17 0.71
N ASP A 896 -28.96 28.62 -0.25
CA ASP A 896 -28.13 27.73 -1.06
C ASP A 896 -27.12 26.98 -0.16
N ASP A 897 -26.91 25.70 -0.47
CA ASP A 897 -25.91 24.86 0.19
C ASP A 897 -24.52 25.19 -0.37
N ILE A 898 -23.50 25.17 0.48
CA ILE A 898 -22.11 25.34 0.08
C ILE A 898 -21.44 23.98 0.06
N GLU A 899 -20.82 23.67 -1.07
CA GLU A 899 -19.94 22.53 -1.26
C GLU A 899 -18.51 23.07 -1.44
N MET A 900 -17.59 22.62 -0.59
CA MET A 900 -16.19 22.98 -0.70
C MET A 900 -15.43 21.82 -1.37
N VAL A 901 -14.96 22.05 -2.59
CA VAL A 901 -14.28 21.02 -3.39
C VAL A 901 -12.78 21.23 -3.30
N MET A 902 -12.09 20.29 -2.67
CA MET A 902 -10.65 20.29 -2.45
C MET A 902 -9.97 19.30 -3.40
N GLU A 903 -9.04 19.80 -4.22
CA GLU A 903 -8.37 19.05 -5.27
C GLU A 903 -6.85 19.31 -5.20
N PRO A 904 -6.02 18.32 -4.80
CA PRO A 904 -4.57 18.48 -4.84
C PRO A 904 -4.07 18.48 -6.29
N VAL A 905 -3.54 19.62 -6.74
CA VAL A 905 -3.01 19.77 -8.10
C VAL A 905 -1.69 19.03 -8.21
N LEU A 906 -0.76 19.28 -7.28
CA LEU A 906 0.52 18.59 -7.23
C LEU A 906 0.45 17.31 -6.39
N ALA A 907 1.27 16.33 -6.76
CA ALA A 907 1.39 15.09 -6.00
C ALA A 907 1.95 15.36 -4.58
N PRO A 908 1.33 14.85 -3.50
CA PRO A 908 1.86 15.00 -2.15
C PRO A 908 3.20 14.28 -1.99
N SER A 909 4.08 14.82 -1.15
CA SER A 909 5.35 14.20 -0.82
C SER A 909 5.56 14.11 0.69
N VAL A 910 6.29 13.09 1.14
CA VAL A 910 6.55 12.83 2.56
C VAL A 910 8.05 12.69 2.79
N LYS A 911 8.54 13.33 3.85
CA LYS A 911 9.94 13.22 4.25
C LYS A 911 10.08 13.08 5.76
N PHE A 912 11.01 12.26 6.23
CA PHE A 912 11.37 12.27 7.65
C PHE A 912 12.10 13.55 8.04
N LYS A 913 11.79 14.09 9.22
CA LYS A 913 12.60 15.14 9.83
C LYS A 913 13.89 14.54 10.37
N PRO A 914 15.02 15.26 10.31
CA PRO A 914 16.25 14.84 10.97
C PRO A 914 15.98 14.53 12.44
N MET A 915 16.50 13.39 12.91
CA MET A 915 16.34 12.99 14.30
C MET A 915 17.29 13.79 15.19
N THR A 916 16.80 14.26 16.34
CA THR A 916 17.60 14.94 17.37
C THR A 916 17.99 13.99 18.51
N GLY A 917 17.48 12.75 18.49
CA GLY A 917 17.73 11.70 19.48
C GLY A 917 16.93 10.43 19.16
N PRO A 918 17.15 9.32 19.89
CA PRO A 918 16.39 8.07 19.71
C PRO A 918 14.90 8.28 19.96
N GLY A 919 14.05 7.65 19.16
CA GLY A 919 12.59 7.82 19.26
C GLY A 919 11.84 7.39 18.01
N ILE A 920 10.54 7.64 17.98
CA ILE A 920 9.72 7.47 16.77
C ILE A 920 9.98 8.70 15.89
N PRO A 921 10.48 8.52 14.66
CA PRO A 921 10.82 9.66 13.80
C PRO A 921 9.56 10.37 13.33
N LYS A 922 9.60 11.71 13.36
CA LYS A 922 8.52 12.55 12.87
C LYS A 922 8.59 12.69 11.36
N LEU A 923 7.46 12.55 10.71
CA LEU A 923 7.33 12.78 9.27
C LEU A 923 6.88 14.22 9.03
N ARG A 924 7.22 14.77 7.87
CA ARG A 924 6.67 16.02 7.38
C ARG A 924 5.98 15.75 6.05
N LEU A 925 4.69 16.04 6.01
CA LEU A 925 3.83 15.87 4.86
C LEU A 925 3.71 17.20 4.13
N TYR A 926 3.90 17.18 2.82
CA TYR A 926 3.82 18.35 1.95
C TYR A 926 2.67 18.18 0.97
N PHE A 927 1.65 19.03 1.10
CA PHE A 927 0.68 19.31 0.05
C PHE A 927 1.11 20.59 -0.65
N THR A 928 1.93 20.43 -1.68
CA THR A 928 2.60 21.53 -2.36
C THR A 928 1.60 22.54 -2.95
N GLU A 929 0.55 22.03 -3.61
CA GLU A 929 -0.55 22.87 -4.11
C GLU A 929 -1.87 22.10 -4.09
N MET A 930 -2.85 22.66 -3.40
CA MET A 930 -4.24 22.22 -3.39
C MET A 930 -5.12 23.36 -3.86
N GLN A 931 -6.03 23.08 -4.77
CA GLN A 931 -7.07 24.02 -5.16
C GLN A 931 -8.32 23.74 -4.33
N LEU A 932 -8.85 24.77 -3.68
CA LEU A 932 -10.12 24.73 -2.96
C LEU A 932 -11.11 25.64 -3.69
N LYS A 933 -12.20 25.06 -4.19
CA LYS A 933 -13.30 25.78 -4.84
C LYS A 933 -14.49 25.84 -3.90
N ILE A 934 -15.03 27.03 -3.70
CA ILE A 934 -16.29 27.25 -2.97
C ILE A 934 -17.41 27.24 -4.02
N VAL A 935 -18.25 26.20 -3.98
CA VAL A 935 -19.36 26.02 -4.91
C VAL A 935 -20.65 26.21 -4.12
N ALA A 936 -21.53 27.06 -4.62
CA ALA A 936 -22.89 27.15 -4.11
C ALA A 936 -23.82 26.29 -4.96
N LYS A 937 -24.77 25.64 -4.30
CA LYS A 937 -25.68 24.67 -4.87
C LYS A 937 -27.10 24.93 -4.42
N LYS A 938 -28.02 25.03 -5.38
CA LYS A 938 -29.45 25.07 -5.07
C LYS A 938 -29.86 23.73 -4.45
N PRO A 939 -30.53 23.72 -3.27
CA PRO A 939 -30.98 22.48 -2.66
C PRO A 939 -31.91 21.69 -3.59
N ALA A 940 -31.87 20.36 -3.49
CA ALA A 940 -32.65 19.47 -4.35
C ALA A 940 -34.17 19.59 -4.13
N SER A 941 -34.57 20.06 -2.94
CA SER A 941 -35.94 20.39 -2.57
C SER A 941 -35.97 21.58 -1.61
N CYS A 942 -37.07 22.34 -1.63
CA CYS A 942 -37.31 23.42 -0.67
C CYS A 942 -37.86 22.91 0.69
N SER A 943 -37.99 21.58 0.85
CA SER A 943 -38.53 20.96 2.06
C SER A 943 -37.57 21.13 3.24
N GLY A 944 -38.00 21.83 4.28
CA GLY A 944 -37.20 22.10 5.49
C GLY A 944 -36.74 23.56 5.65
N LEU A 945 -36.95 24.41 4.64
CA LEU A 945 -36.82 25.87 4.76
C LEU A 945 -38.07 26.45 5.43
N THR A 946 -37.92 27.57 6.15
CA THR A 946 -39.04 28.25 6.82
C THR A 946 -39.03 29.75 6.50
N GLY A 947 -40.18 30.42 6.65
CA GLY A 947 -40.29 31.86 6.43
C GLY A 947 -39.95 32.31 5.00
N ALA A 948 -39.24 33.43 4.86
CA ALA A 948 -38.89 34.04 3.58
C ALA A 948 -38.05 33.13 2.67
N GLU A 949 -37.21 32.26 3.24
CA GLU A 949 -36.37 31.33 2.48
C GLU A 949 -37.20 30.27 1.73
N LEU A 950 -38.31 29.82 2.31
CA LEU A 950 -39.21 28.85 1.67
C LEU A 950 -39.93 29.48 0.47
N THR A 951 -40.42 30.71 0.63
CA THR A 951 -41.08 31.47 -0.44
C THR A 951 -40.11 31.78 -1.59
N ASP A 952 -38.89 32.18 -1.25
CA ASP A 952 -37.85 32.48 -2.24
C ASP A 952 -37.35 31.23 -2.96
N CYS A 953 -37.26 30.09 -2.28
CA CYS A 953 -36.90 28.81 -2.92
C CYS A 953 -38.01 28.32 -3.85
N GLY A 954 -39.29 28.48 -3.47
CA GLY A 954 -40.43 28.07 -4.29
C GLY A 954 -40.64 28.89 -5.56
N THR A 955 -40.12 30.12 -5.59
CA THR A 955 -40.20 31.03 -6.75
C THR A 955 -38.91 31.05 -7.59
N ASP A 956 -37.87 30.33 -7.16
CA ASP A 956 -36.59 30.27 -7.85
C ASP A 956 -36.65 29.38 -9.10
N THR A 957 -36.35 29.98 -10.26
CA THR A 957 -36.40 29.34 -11.58
C THR A 957 -35.16 28.51 -11.93
N ARG A 958 -34.09 28.55 -11.12
CA ARG A 958 -32.89 27.71 -11.33
C ARG A 958 -33.25 26.22 -11.22
N PRO A 959 -32.65 25.33 -12.04
CA PRO A 959 -32.83 23.88 -11.88
C PRO A 959 -32.43 23.39 -10.48
N ASN A 960 -33.14 22.40 -9.93
CA ASN A 960 -32.76 21.79 -8.66
C ASN A 960 -31.38 21.14 -8.78
N GLY A 961 -30.50 21.39 -7.80
CA GLY A 961 -29.10 20.93 -7.84
C GLY A 961 -28.19 21.74 -8.77
N TYR A 962 -28.65 22.89 -9.30
CA TYR A 962 -27.79 23.80 -10.07
C TYR A 962 -26.62 24.29 -9.22
N THR A 963 -25.39 24.17 -9.74
CA THR A 963 -24.14 24.54 -9.07
C THR A 963 -23.45 25.70 -9.77
N TYR A 964 -22.79 26.55 -8.99
CA TYR A 964 -21.99 27.65 -9.51
C TYR A 964 -20.86 27.99 -8.53
N THR A 965 -19.71 28.44 -9.05
CA THR A 965 -18.52 28.73 -8.24
C THR A 965 -18.60 30.14 -7.68
N LEU A 966 -18.45 30.31 -6.36
CA LEU A 966 -18.35 31.62 -5.70
C LEU A 966 -16.92 32.16 -5.78
N GLY A 967 -15.94 31.31 -5.47
CA GLY A 967 -14.53 31.67 -5.48
C GLY A 967 -13.65 30.43 -5.46
N ALA A 968 -12.41 30.57 -5.92
CA ALA A 968 -11.40 29.53 -5.82
C ALA A 968 -10.13 30.09 -5.17
N VAL A 969 -9.51 29.28 -4.33
CA VAL A 969 -8.24 29.57 -3.69
C VAL A 969 -7.29 28.41 -3.90
N ARG A 970 -6.00 28.69 -3.79
CA ARG A 970 -4.97 27.67 -3.75
C ARG A 970 -4.20 27.77 -2.44
N ILE A 971 -3.96 26.59 -1.89
CA ILE A 971 -3.45 26.40 -0.55
C ILE A 971 -2.22 25.50 -0.68
N SER A 972 -1.12 25.96 -0.10
CA SER A 972 0.04 25.12 0.17
C SER A 972 0.08 24.82 1.65
N LEU A 973 0.32 23.57 2.02
CA LEU A 973 0.31 23.10 3.40
C LEU A 973 1.49 22.16 3.64
N ALA A 974 2.25 22.41 4.71
CA ALA A 974 3.28 21.48 5.17
C ALA A 974 3.14 21.28 6.68
N ALA A 975 2.77 20.06 7.09
CA ALA A 975 2.50 19.70 8.47
C ALA A 975 3.41 18.57 8.96
N ASP A 976 3.81 18.63 10.23
CA ASP A 976 4.44 17.49 10.89
C ASP A 976 3.37 16.41 11.16
N ALA A 977 3.70 15.15 10.89
CA ALA A 977 2.83 14.00 11.02
C ALA A 977 3.49 12.90 11.88
N GLU A 978 2.71 12.30 12.76
CA GLU A 978 3.10 11.11 13.52
C GLU A 978 2.27 9.91 13.04
N PHE A 979 2.96 8.81 12.72
CA PHE A 979 2.34 7.57 12.25
C PHE A 979 2.49 6.49 13.33
N LYS A 980 1.38 5.83 13.69
CA LYS A 980 1.33 4.77 14.72
C LYS A 980 0.37 3.66 14.33
N PHE A 981 0.70 2.43 14.72
CA PHE A 981 -0.27 1.33 14.74
C PHE A 981 -0.91 1.23 16.12
N ILE A 982 -2.24 1.14 16.16
CA ILE A 982 -3.04 1.00 17.38
C ILE A 982 -4.14 -0.04 17.18
N THR A 983 -4.78 -0.48 18.26
CA THR A 983 -6.03 -1.24 18.16
C THR A 983 -7.17 -0.29 17.84
N PHE A 984 -8.05 -0.70 16.93
CA PHE A 984 -9.23 0.08 16.55
C PHE A 984 -10.20 0.20 17.73
N SER A 985 -10.62 1.42 18.07
CA SER A 985 -11.49 1.67 19.23
C SER A 985 -12.93 1.21 19.05
N ASN A 986 -13.39 1.05 17.80
CA ASN A 986 -14.78 0.71 17.42
C ASN A 986 -15.84 1.55 18.18
N PRO A 987 -15.85 2.88 18.01
CA PRO A 987 -16.68 3.78 18.82
C PRO A 987 -18.18 3.51 18.71
N ASN A 988 -18.63 2.92 17.60
CA ASN A 988 -20.04 2.62 17.33
C ASN A 988 -20.46 1.18 17.65
N ASN A 989 -19.56 0.37 18.22
CA ASN A 989 -19.79 -1.05 18.51
C ASN A 989 -20.30 -1.87 17.30
N ASP A 990 -19.88 -1.55 16.08
CA ASP A 990 -20.27 -2.31 14.89
C ASP A 990 -19.68 -3.73 14.97
N PRO A 991 -20.49 -4.80 14.91
CA PRO A 991 -20.01 -6.19 14.92
C PRO A 991 -19.00 -6.50 13.82
N ASN A 992 -19.12 -5.87 12.65
CA ASN A 992 -18.21 -6.10 11.52
C ASN A 992 -16.82 -5.51 11.76
N LEU A 993 -16.72 -4.50 12.62
CA LEU A 993 -15.49 -3.77 12.93
C LEU A 993 -14.87 -4.17 14.28
N GLN A 994 -15.34 -5.27 14.88
CA GLN A 994 -14.79 -5.76 16.14
C GLN A 994 -13.38 -6.35 15.99
N ASN A 995 -12.53 -6.07 16.98
CA ASN A 995 -11.17 -6.57 17.05
C ASN A 995 -10.39 -6.27 15.76
N LEU A 996 -10.42 -5.03 15.28
CA LEU A 996 -9.58 -4.61 14.16
C LEU A 996 -8.33 -3.92 14.67
N ASN A 997 -7.27 -3.98 13.87
CA ASN A 997 -6.11 -3.11 14.02
C ASN A 997 -6.37 -1.81 13.26
N ALA A 998 -5.71 -0.71 13.61
CA ALA A 998 -5.84 0.57 12.93
C ALA A 998 -4.49 1.28 12.75
N LEU A 999 -4.40 2.02 11.64
CA LEU A 999 -3.34 2.99 11.38
C LEU A 999 -3.81 4.36 11.85
N GLN A 1000 -3.02 5.00 12.70
CA GLN A 1000 -3.23 6.36 13.17
C GLN A 1000 -2.22 7.29 12.51
N VAL A 1001 -2.71 8.40 11.95
CA VAL A 1001 -1.89 9.53 11.51
C VAL A 1001 -2.39 10.78 12.21
N VAL A 1002 -1.50 11.43 12.96
CA VAL A 1002 -1.81 12.67 13.67
C VAL A 1002 -0.94 13.79 13.12
N LEU A 1003 -1.57 14.78 12.49
CA LEU A 1003 -0.93 16.02 12.08
C LEU A 1003 -0.83 16.98 13.26
N SER A 1004 0.34 17.58 13.45
CA SER A 1004 0.56 18.63 14.43
C SER A 1004 -0.12 19.93 13.98
N THR A 1005 -0.91 20.52 14.87
CA THR A 1005 -1.53 21.84 14.68
C THR A 1005 -0.60 23.00 15.06
N THR A 1006 0.48 22.74 15.79
CA THR A 1006 1.43 23.77 16.26
C THR A 1006 2.54 24.07 15.27
N ASN A 1007 2.92 23.11 14.41
CA ASN A 1007 3.98 23.25 13.40
C ASN A 1007 3.40 23.18 11.98
N LEU A 1008 2.43 24.06 11.70
CA LEU A 1008 1.74 24.15 10.43
C LEU A 1008 2.30 25.31 9.60
N ASP A 1009 3.01 25.02 8.51
CA ASP A 1009 3.34 26.04 7.51
C ASP A 1009 2.26 26.01 6.43
N TYR A 1010 1.53 27.12 6.25
CA TYR A 1010 0.55 27.25 5.18
C TYR A 1010 0.60 28.60 4.49
N THR A 1011 0.21 28.63 3.22
CA THR A 1011 0.07 29.84 2.43
C THR A 1011 -1.16 29.73 1.54
N VAL A 1012 -1.93 30.81 1.43
CA VAL A 1012 -3.14 30.89 0.60
C VAL A 1012 -2.95 31.99 -0.45
N GLU A 1013 -3.31 31.74 -1.71
CA GLU A 1013 -3.64 32.82 -2.65
C GLU A 1013 -5.04 32.59 -3.25
N VAL A 1014 -5.74 33.70 -3.43
CA VAL A 1014 -7.06 33.73 -4.06
C VAL A 1014 -6.88 33.84 -5.57
N LEU A 1015 -7.59 32.99 -6.31
CA LEU A 1015 -7.55 32.98 -7.76
C LEU A 1015 -8.54 34.00 -8.33
N GLU A 1016 -8.03 34.91 -9.15
CA GLU A 1016 -8.80 35.97 -9.80
C GLU A 1016 -9.29 35.55 -11.20
N GLY A 1017 -10.23 36.32 -11.76
CA GLY A 1017 -10.72 36.17 -13.14
C GLY A 1017 -12.04 35.42 -13.28
N ILE A 1018 -12.63 35.50 -14.48
CA ILE A 1018 -14.02 35.10 -14.78
C ILE A 1018 -14.32 33.62 -14.48
N ALA A 1019 -13.31 32.74 -14.59
CA ALA A 1019 -13.49 31.31 -14.32
C ALA A 1019 -13.42 30.95 -12.83
N ASN A 1020 -12.64 31.68 -12.03
CA ASN A 1020 -12.33 31.33 -10.64
C ASN A 1020 -13.05 32.23 -9.62
N ASN A 1021 -13.35 33.47 -10.01
CA ASN A 1021 -14.09 34.46 -9.23
C ASN A 1021 -15.09 35.18 -10.16
N PRO A 1022 -16.17 34.48 -10.59
CA PRO A 1022 -17.12 35.03 -11.57
C PRO A 1022 -17.92 36.22 -11.02
N PHE A 1023 -18.08 36.32 -9.69
CA PHE A 1023 -18.80 37.40 -9.03
C PHE A 1023 -17.95 38.64 -8.78
N GLY A 1024 -16.64 38.60 -9.05
CA GLY A 1024 -15.75 39.73 -8.80
C GLY A 1024 -15.64 40.10 -7.32
N LEU A 1025 -15.69 39.09 -6.44
CA LEU A 1025 -15.58 39.29 -4.99
C LEU A 1025 -14.16 39.76 -4.63
N ASP A 1026 -14.04 40.57 -3.58
CA ASP A 1026 -12.74 41.01 -3.08
C ASP A 1026 -11.87 39.82 -2.64
N PRO A 1027 -10.66 39.66 -3.20
CA PRO A 1027 -9.68 38.68 -2.72
C PRO A 1027 -9.42 38.75 -1.21
N ASP A 1028 -9.41 39.95 -0.62
CA ASP A 1028 -9.19 40.11 0.83
C ASP A 1028 -10.38 39.55 1.62
N GLY A 1029 -11.60 39.74 1.11
CA GLY A 1029 -12.82 39.16 1.66
C GLY A 1029 -12.81 37.63 1.60
N ILE A 1030 -12.46 37.06 0.44
CA ILE A 1030 -12.33 35.59 0.30
C ILE A 1030 -11.25 35.05 1.24
N ASN A 1031 -10.11 35.74 1.36
CA ASN A 1031 -9.04 35.33 2.27
C ASN A 1031 -9.51 35.36 3.73
N SER A 1032 -10.28 36.37 4.15
CA SER A 1032 -10.81 36.46 5.53
C SER A 1032 -11.77 35.31 5.89
N VAL A 1033 -12.49 34.76 4.90
CA VAL A 1033 -13.34 33.56 5.09
C VAL A 1033 -12.48 32.30 5.12
N ILE A 1034 -11.52 32.17 4.21
CA ILE A 1034 -10.73 30.93 4.02
C ILE A 1034 -9.65 30.74 5.09
N GLU A 1035 -8.96 31.79 5.49
CA GLU A 1035 -7.79 31.67 6.39
C GLU A 1035 -8.13 31.03 7.74
N PRO A 1036 -9.22 31.41 8.44
CA PRO A 1036 -9.69 30.69 9.62
C PRO A 1036 -10.14 29.27 9.30
N LEU A 1037 -10.73 29.02 8.11
CA LEU A 1037 -11.17 27.68 7.70
C LEU A 1037 -9.99 26.71 7.50
N VAL A 1038 -8.84 27.17 6.99
CA VAL A 1038 -7.67 26.29 6.81
C VAL A 1038 -7.18 25.75 8.17
N THR A 1039 -7.14 26.60 9.19
CA THR A 1039 -6.67 26.23 10.53
C THR A 1039 -7.73 25.50 11.36
N SER A 1040 -9.01 25.91 11.26
CA SER A 1040 -10.11 25.37 12.08
C SER A 1040 -10.86 24.19 11.46
N LEU A 1041 -10.83 24.05 10.12
CA LEU A 1041 -11.54 22.98 9.40
C LEU A 1041 -10.58 21.97 8.77
N VAL A 1042 -9.65 22.41 7.92
CA VAL A 1042 -8.88 21.48 7.08
C VAL A 1042 -7.99 20.55 7.91
N VAL A 1043 -7.18 21.09 8.83
CA VAL A 1043 -6.28 20.26 9.66
C VAL A 1043 -7.05 19.37 10.65
N PRO A 1044 -8.05 19.89 11.42
CA PRO A 1044 -8.86 19.06 12.30
C PRO A 1044 -9.66 17.98 11.56
N LEU A 1045 -10.16 18.29 10.35
CA LEU A 1045 -10.85 17.33 9.50
C LEU A 1045 -9.91 16.19 9.08
N VAL A 1046 -8.73 16.50 8.58
CA VAL A 1046 -7.74 15.49 8.18
C VAL A 1046 -7.32 14.66 9.39
N ASN A 1047 -7.11 15.29 10.55
CA ASN A 1047 -6.83 14.58 11.81
C ASN A 1047 -7.98 13.68 12.25
N SER A 1048 -9.24 14.08 12.03
CA SER A 1048 -10.41 13.27 12.37
C SER A 1048 -10.56 12.06 11.43
N ILE A 1049 -10.30 12.25 10.13
CA ILE A 1049 -10.35 11.17 9.12
C ILE A 1049 -9.23 10.15 9.38
N LEU A 1050 -8.02 10.63 9.68
CA LEU A 1050 -6.84 9.79 9.85
C LEU A 1050 -6.58 9.36 11.30
N LYS A 1051 -7.48 9.70 12.24
CA LYS A 1051 -7.32 9.39 13.67
C LYS A 1051 -7.13 7.89 13.91
N GLU A 1052 -7.99 7.07 13.31
CA GLU A 1052 -7.94 5.61 13.35
C GLU A 1052 -8.51 5.06 12.03
N VAL A 1053 -7.64 4.61 11.13
CA VAL A 1053 -8.03 3.94 9.87
C VAL A 1053 -7.89 2.43 10.08
N PRO A 1054 -8.97 1.65 10.24
CA PRO A 1054 -8.90 0.23 10.49
C PRO A 1054 -8.38 -0.53 9.30
N LEU A 1055 -7.58 -1.54 9.62
CA LEU A 1055 -7.04 -2.52 8.70
C LEU A 1055 -8.08 -3.65 8.51
N PRO A 1056 -8.08 -4.30 7.34
CA PRO A 1056 -9.04 -5.36 7.04
C PRO A 1056 -8.90 -6.54 8.02
N PRO A 1057 -10.01 -7.23 8.36
CA PRO A 1057 -9.98 -8.38 9.26
C PRO A 1057 -9.24 -9.59 8.69
N GLN A 1058 -9.05 -9.65 7.36
CA GLN A 1058 -8.41 -10.76 6.67
C GLN A 1058 -7.53 -10.27 5.51
N ILE A 1059 -6.43 -10.98 5.26
CA ILE A 1059 -5.48 -10.74 4.18
C ILE A 1059 -5.50 -11.94 3.23
N ASN A 1060 -5.96 -11.77 2.00
CA ASN A 1060 -6.12 -12.86 1.02
C ASN A 1060 -4.80 -13.21 0.32
N PHE A 1061 -4.55 -14.51 0.11
CA PHE A 1061 -3.42 -15.06 -0.64
C PHE A 1061 -3.93 -15.83 -1.86
N PRO A 1062 -3.93 -15.22 -3.05
CA PRO A 1062 -4.46 -15.86 -4.26
C PRO A 1062 -3.79 -17.21 -4.54
N LYS A 1063 -2.48 -17.36 -4.35
CA LYS A 1063 -1.80 -18.62 -4.69
C LYS A 1063 -2.11 -19.80 -3.75
N LEU A 1064 -2.77 -19.54 -2.61
CA LEU A 1064 -3.29 -20.56 -1.70
C LEU A 1064 -4.78 -20.77 -1.99
N ARG A 1065 -5.15 -22.00 -2.38
CA ARG A 1065 -6.51 -22.31 -2.81
C ARG A 1065 -7.16 -23.31 -1.87
N HIS A 1066 -8.42 -23.11 -1.52
CA HIS A 1066 -9.18 -24.07 -0.74
C HIS A 1066 -9.30 -25.40 -1.52
N PRO A 1067 -9.20 -26.55 -0.84
CA PRO A 1067 -8.96 -27.83 -1.51
C PRO A 1067 -10.10 -28.30 -2.43
N THR A 1068 -11.35 -27.90 -2.18
CA THR A 1068 -12.53 -28.37 -2.93
C THR A 1068 -13.12 -27.33 -3.90
N ASN A 1069 -13.44 -26.13 -3.42
CA ASN A 1069 -14.03 -25.03 -4.19
C ASN A 1069 -12.99 -24.11 -4.90
N ASN A 1070 -11.68 -24.31 -4.68
CA ASN A 1070 -10.59 -23.49 -5.22
C ASN A 1070 -10.69 -21.98 -4.93
N THR A 1071 -11.37 -21.55 -3.86
CA THR A 1071 -11.38 -20.15 -3.40
C THR A 1071 -10.01 -19.75 -2.82
N ALA A 1072 -9.68 -18.45 -2.77
CA ALA A 1072 -8.43 -18.00 -2.17
C ALA A 1072 -8.47 -18.12 -0.64
N CYS A 1073 -7.42 -18.65 -0.02
CA CYS A 1073 -7.25 -18.63 1.44
C CYS A 1073 -6.79 -17.24 1.92
N ALA A 1074 -6.94 -16.98 3.21
CA ALA A 1074 -6.62 -15.71 3.86
C ALA A 1074 -5.93 -15.91 5.23
N ILE A 1075 -5.23 -14.88 5.71
CA ILE A 1075 -4.75 -14.77 7.09
C ILE A 1075 -5.74 -13.93 7.89
N ASN A 1076 -6.15 -14.40 9.06
CA ASN A 1076 -6.92 -13.63 10.03
C ASN A 1076 -6.05 -12.52 10.64
N ALA A 1077 -6.37 -11.27 10.34
CA ALA A 1077 -5.63 -10.06 10.74
C ALA A 1077 -6.34 -9.25 11.85
N ARG A 1078 -7.32 -9.86 12.54
CA ARG A 1078 -8.00 -9.25 13.69
C ARG A 1078 -7.03 -9.04 14.86
N SER A 1079 -7.24 -7.95 15.61
CA SER A 1079 -6.40 -7.51 16.72
C SER A 1079 -6.34 -8.47 17.90
N ASN A 1080 -7.27 -9.42 18.01
CA ASN A 1080 -7.25 -10.47 19.02
C ASN A 1080 -6.33 -11.65 18.65
N VAL A 1081 -5.81 -11.68 17.42
CA VAL A 1081 -4.95 -12.76 16.90
C VAL A 1081 -3.62 -12.22 16.39
N ILE A 1082 -3.63 -11.03 15.78
CA ILE A 1082 -2.46 -10.31 15.29
C ILE A 1082 -2.47 -8.89 15.83
N GLN A 1083 -1.39 -8.46 16.47
CA GLN A 1083 -1.20 -7.08 16.91
C GLN A 1083 -0.14 -6.37 16.05
N PHE A 1084 -0.51 -5.25 15.44
CA PHE A 1084 0.45 -4.33 14.83
C PHE A 1084 0.94 -3.31 15.85
N PHE A 1085 2.24 -2.96 15.77
CA PHE A 1085 2.86 -2.02 16.70
C PHE A 1085 3.96 -1.20 16.01
N THR A 1086 4.30 -0.07 16.63
CA THR A 1086 5.39 0.82 16.21
C THR A 1086 6.45 0.86 17.31
N LEU A 1087 7.74 0.85 16.93
CA LEU A 1087 8.86 0.91 17.87
C LEU A 1087 9.65 2.20 17.68
N ALA A 1088 10.39 2.59 18.71
CA ALA A 1088 11.40 3.63 18.61
C ALA A 1088 12.57 3.15 17.73
N THR A 1089 13.29 4.10 17.14
CA THR A 1089 14.48 3.87 16.34
C THR A 1089 15.70 4.55 16.96
N GLU A 1090 16.89 4.05 16.63
CA GLU A 1090 18.15 4.71 17.00
C GLU A 1090 18.32 6.06 16.30
N ASN A 1091 19.20 6.91 16.81
CA ASN A 1091 19.50 8.18 16.17
C ASN A 1091 20.31 7.93 14.89
N THR A 1092 19.71 8.17 13.72
CA THR A 1092 20.30 7.93 12.40
C THR A 1092 20.19 9.18 11.52
N SER A 1093 21.16 9.36 10.62
CA SER A 1093 21.12 10.42 9.59
C SER A 1093 20.05 10.16 8.51
N ASP A 1094 19.58 8.92 8.41
CA ASP A 1094 18.60 8.46 7.43
C ASP A 1094 17.44 7.77 8.17
N PRO A 1095 16.46 8.55 8.67
CA PRO A 1095 15.41 8.04 9.53
C PRO A 1095 14.46 7.10 8.80
N TYR A 1096 13.88 6.15 9.55
CA TYR A 1096 12.94 5.17 9.03
C TYR A 1096 11.89 4.82 10.06
N MET A 1097 10.70 4.42 9.61
CA MET A 1097 9.67 3.92 10.51
C MET A 1097 9.97 2.47 10.85
N LEU A 1098 10.09 2.12 12.13
CA LEU A 1098 10.18 0.74 12.58
C LEU A 1098 8.84 0.32 13.18
N GLY A 1099 8.24 -0.70 12.61
CA GLY A 1099 7.05 -1.34 13.16
C GLY A 1099 7.12 -2.84 13.02
N GLY A 1100 6.04 -3.50 13.40
CA GLY A 1100 5.96 -4.93 13.25
C GLY A 1100 4.58 -5.50 13.51
N MET A 1101 4.51 -6.80 13.31
CA MET A 1101 3.33 -7.64 13.48
C MET A 1101 3.71 -8.78 14.42
N ARG A 1102 2.99 -8.96 15.53
CA ARG A 1102 3.17 -10.07 16.47
C ARG A 1102 1.89 -10.88 16.60
N PHE A 1103 2.02 -12.17 16.88
CA PHE A 1103 0.88 -13.05 17.15
C PHE A 1103 0.53 -13.00 18.63
N ILE A 1104 -0.77 -12.95 18.93
CA ILE A 1104 -1.30 -12.91 20.29
C ILE A 1104 -2.43 -13.93 20.46
N GLY A 1105 -2.83 -14.19 21.71
CA GLY A 1105 -3.86 -15.19 22.02
C GLY A 1105 -3.43 -16.61 21.61
N GLY A 1106 -4.37 -17.42 21.14
CA GLY A 1106 -4.10 -18.80 20.71
C GLY A 1106 -3.14 -18.92 19.51
N ALA A 1107 -3.00 -17.86 18.70
CA ALA A 1107 -2.07 -17.87 17.57
C ALA A 1107 -0.60 -17.70 17.98
N ALA A 1108 -0.34 -17.21 19.20
CA ALA A 1108 1.03 -17.15 19.73
C ALA A 1108 1.61 -18.54 20.00
N SER A 1109 0.75 -19.52 20.37
CA SER A 1109 1.16 -20.91 20.63
C SER A 1109 0.88 -21.84 19.45
N ASP A 1110 -0.17 -21.59 18.66
CA ASP A 1110 -0.43 -22.30 17.40
C ASP A 1110 -0.69 -21.30 16.24
N PRO A 1111 0.37 -20.86 15.55
CA PRO A 1111 0.26 -19.94 14.42
C PRO A 1111 -0.55 -20.48 13.25
N SER A 1112 -0.80 -21.80 13.20
CA SER A 1112 -1.58 -22.41 12.11
C SER A 1112 -3.04 -21.92 12.10
N SER A 1113 -3.57 -21.53 13.25
CA SER A 1113 -4.92 -20.96 13.42
C SER A 1113 -5.18 -19.67 12.62
N LEU A 1114 -4.11 -19.00 12.16
CA LEU A 1114 -4.19 -17.79 11.35
C LEU A 1114 -4.71 -18.04 9.94
N ILE A 1115 -4.50 -19.24 9.38
CA ILE A 1115 -4.88 -19.55 8.00
C ILE A 1115 -6.35 -19.95 7.94
N VAL A 1116 -7.15 -19.17 7.21
CA VAL A 1116 -8.58 -19.39 6.95
C VAL A 1116 -8.78 -19.62 5.46
N CYS A 1117 -9.35 -20.75 5.07
CA CYS A 1117 -9.72 -21.02 3.70
C CYS A 1117 -11.27 -21.08 3.63
N PRO A 1118 -11.93 -20.13 2.95
CA PRO A 1118 -13.39 -20.01 2.92
C PRO A 1118 -14.10 -20.99 1.98
#